data_AF-A0ABD1PMF7-F1
#
_entry.id   AF-A0ABD1PMF7-F1
#
_cell.length_a   1.000
_cell.length_b   1.000
_cell.length_c   1.000
_cell.angle_alpha   90.00
_cell.angle_beta   90.00
_cell.angle_gamma   90.00
#
_symmetry.space_group_name_H-M   'P 1'
#
loop_
_entity.id
_entity.type
_entity.pdbx_description
1 polymer ?
#
loop_
_entity_poly.entity_id
_entity_poly.type
_entity_poly.pdbx_seq_one_letter_code
_entity_poly.pdbx_strand_id
1 'polypeptide(L)'
;MGGVPSTPRLSGGARPQETAEYLIGEFVGEKSFPLGSDYWKKLLELPLNLRWPSHRVRQACQLFVVNNCYTRHLAKILLHLAWCLQECVSTSGVPSPAFAKALNALYVSSVFLKYLIENAKSENFEELYLSLDESEAIPNNFSKGEDIAYLIMQSALNFLGKVDVRPDTYLLHHELLNFILIAMSTQLLSGPSPGPSDVHPFIDAAMVQESFLVGLAVRKLLLNYITRPWFPVISSSFSIFSEGNQPGVLQRVGSAAANLMLLPFNYLVSSTGEASRSSLAENSLHILLILIHYRKCVAVDYVKDKTDNSTSDPLPKEESFFLENPFCKAIENARDIQFDRGDVEGNAHIGPLMRLPFASLFDTLGSCLADETSVLLLYSLVHGNSDFLEYVLVRTDLDTLLMPMLETLYNAPRRTSNHIYMVLIILLILSQDSSFNSSIYKLMLPSVPWYQERLLHQTSLGSLMVIILIRTVKYNLSKLRDVYLHTNCLATLANMAPHVHRLSAYASQRLVSLFDMLSRKYNKLAEIKNDKMHMADGDLRGDNLSDDNLPDDSAAELHLYADFLRIVLEILNAILTYALPRNPEVVYAIMHRQEVFLPFKNHPRFNELLENIFTVLDFFNSRMDAQEMDGEWSVEKVLEIIINNCRSWRGEGMKMFTQLRFTYEQENHPEEFFIPYVWQLVLSRSGLSFNPSGINLFPVELPVSDIYADGDMEKPLNGELTEHAVQVEAPPFKGLAKKAGVEETLEKVEKAGSKRAKKKASRILEVLRGDEEEDEEIDWEKLLESKDDLSRTVKLD
;
A
#
# COMPACT_ATOMS: atom_id res chain seq x y z
N MET A 1 28.87 -1.56 -69.57
CA MET A 1 30.06 -0.69 -69.34
C MET A 1 29.53 0.63 -68.80
N GLY A 2 29.75 1.09 -67.59
CA GLY A 2 30.63 0.73 -66.49
C GLY A 2 30.75 2.03 -65.68
N GLY A 3 30.16 2.09 -64.49
CA GLY A 3 30.14 3.30 -63.66
C GLY A 3 29.87 2.89 -62.22
N VAL A 4 30.95 2.59 -61.50
CA VAL A 4 30.96 2.22 -60.08
C VAL A 4 30.66 3.46 -59.23
N PRO A 5 29.73 3.43 -58.26
CA PRO A 5 29.67 4.45 -57.22
C PRO A 5 30.77 4.17 -56.19
N SER A 6 31.59 5.18 -55.97
CA SER A 6 32.78 5.16 -55.13
C SER A 6 32.42 5.07 -53.64
N THR A 7 33.16 4.25 -52.90
CA THR A 7 33.25 4.26 -51.44
C THR A 7 33.68 5.66 -50.94
N PRO A 8 33.03 6.23 -49.91
CA PRO A 8 33.50 7.48 -49.33
C PRO A 8 34.77 7.22 -48.51
N ARG A 9 35.82 7.97 -48.84
CA ARG A 9 37.12 7.97 -48.16
C ARG A 9 36.99 8.56 -46.74
N LEU A 10 37.52 7.83 -45.76
CA LEU A 10 37.93 8.37 -44.47
C LEU A 10 39.02 9.45 -44.67
N SER A 11 38.65 10.73 -44.66
CA SER A 11 39.46 11.80 -44.07
C SER A 11 38.69 13.13 -44.16
N GLY A 12 38.09 13.55 -43.06
CA GLY A 12 37.35 14.81 -42.94
C GLY A 12 36.37 14.66 -41.79
N GLY A 13 36.54 15.44 -40.72
CA GLY A 13 35.78 15.28 -39.47
C GLY A 13 34.27 15.28 -39.72
N ALA A 14 33.66 14.10 -39.60
CA ALA A 14 32.22 13.94 -39.62
C ALA A 14 31.61 14.75 -38.47
N ARG A 15 30.42 15.32 -38.68
CA ARG A 15 29.73 16.05 -37.60
C ARG A 15 29.51 15.07 -36.43
N PRO A 16 29.64 15.49 -35.16
CA PRO A 16 29.42 14.60 -34.00
C PRO A 16 28.11 13.82 -34.07
N GLN A 17 27.07 14.43 -34.65
CA GLN A 17 25.77 13.81 -34.89
C GLN A 17 25.79 12.69 -35.94
N GLU A 18 26.52 12.86 -37.04
CA GLU A 18 26.64 11.82 -38.09
C GLU A 18 27.39 10.59 -37.57
N THR A 19 28.36 10.80 -36.68
CA THR A 19 29.11 9.70 -36.04
C THR A 19 28.24 8.94 -35.04
N ALA A 20 27.41 9.64 -34.26
CA ALA A 20 26.48 9.01 -33.34
C ALA A 20 25.35 8.25 -34.04
N GLU A 21 24.79 8.83 -35.12
CA GLU A 21 23.79 8.17 -35.96
C GLU A 21 24.35 6.89 -36.59
N TYR A 22 25.61 6.90 -37.04
CA TYR A 22 26.29 5.70 -37.54
C TYR A 22 26.46 4.63 -36.46
N LEU A 23 26.99 5.00 -35.28
CA LEU A 23 27.25 4.02 -34.22
C LEU A 23 25.96 3.39 -33.67
N ILE A 24 24.92 4.18 -33.41
CA ILE A 24 23.63 3.62 -32.98
C ILE A 24 22.95 2.85 -34.11
N GLY A 25 23.10 3.27 -35.36
CA GLY A 25 22.62 2.52 -36.53
C GLY A 25 23.25 1.12 -36.63
N GLU A 26 24.54 1.01 -36.37
CA GLU A 26 25.24 -0.28 -36.27
C GLU A 26 24.83 -1.06 -35.01
N PHE A 27 24.57 -0.39 -33.88
CA PHE A 27 24.07 -1.02 -32.65
C PHE A 27 22.74 -1.75 -32.87
N VAL A 28 21.82 -1.13 -33.63
CA VAL A 28 20.50 -1.72 -33.92
C VAL A 28 20.47 -2.52 -35.22
N GLY A 29 21.60 -2.61 -35.93
CA GLY A 29 21.73 -3.32 -37.19
C GLY A 29 21.91 -4.84 -37.03
N GLU A 30 22.05 -5.53 -38.16
CA GLU A 30 22.18 -6.99 -38.22
C GLU A 30 23.58 -7.50 -37.82
N LYS A 31 24.58 -6.61 -37.86
CA LYS A 31 25.98 -6.98 -37.63
C LYS A 31 26.28 -7.09 -36.14
N SER A 32 26.65 -8.29 -35.70
CA SER A 32 27.12 -8.53 -34.33
C SER A 32 28.56 -8.03 -34.13
N PHE A 33 28.80 -7.31 -33.03
CA PHE A 33 30.14 -6.90 -32.61
C PHE A 33 30.64 -7.74 -31.43
N PRO A 34 31.87 -8.29 -31.48
CA PRO A 34 32.46 -8.98 -30.33
C PRO A 34 32.64 -8.05 -29.11
N LEU A 35 32.57 -8.59 -27.89
CA LEU A 35 32.76 -7.82 -26.64
C LEU A 35 34.08 -7.02 -26.59
N GLY A 36 35.17 -7.58 -27.11
CA GLY A 36 36.49 -6.92 -27.13
C GLY A 36 36.67 -5.87 -28.24
N SER A 37 35.62 -5.56 -29.02
CA SER A 37 35.72 -4.65 -30.15
C SER A 37 35.88 -3.19 -29.73
N ASP A 38 36.74 -2.44 -30.43
CA ASP A 38 36.87 -0.97 -30.30
C ASP A 38 35.56 -0.22 -30.54
N TYR A 39 34.59 -0.87 -31.17
CA TYR A 39 33.24 -0.35 -31.37
C TYR A 39 32.59 0.10 -30.06
N TRP A 40 32.62 -0.74 -29.01
CA TRP A 40 31.98 -0.45 -27.72
C TRP A 40 32.59 0.77 -27.06
N LYS A 41 33.91 0.90 -27.12
CA LYS A 41 34.61 2.08 -26.63
C LYS A 41 34.14 3.36 -27.33
N LYS A 42 34.00 3.33 -28.67
CA LYS A 42 33.52 4.48 -29.46
C LYS A 42 32.07 4.82 -29.15
N LEU A 43 31.21 3.81 -28.96
CA LEU A 43 29.81 3.98 -28.58
C LEU A 43 29.68 4.65 -27.20
N LEU A 44 30.45 4.18 -26.21
CA LEU A 44 30.42 4.69 -24.84
C LEU A 44 31.13 6.03 -24.64
N GLU A 45 31.94 6.47 -25.60
CA GLU A 45 32.60 7.78 -25.60
C GLU A 45 31.78 8.84 -26.36
N LEU A 46 30.57 8.50 -26.82
CA LEU A 46 29.66 9.45 -27.45
C LEU A 46 29.28 10.61 -26.50
N PRO A 47 29.19 11.85 -26.99
CA PRO A 47 28.73 12.95 -26.15
C PRO A 47 27.23 12.84 -25.88
N LEU A 48 26.85 12.83 -24.60
CA LEU A 48 25.47 12.73 -24.05
C LEU A 48 24.48 13.82 -24.52
N ASN A 49 24.90 14.74 -25.38
CA ASN A 49 24.16 15.94 -25.77
C ASN A 49 23.24 15.71 -26.98
N LEU A 50 23.23 14.50 -27.54
CA LEU A 50 22.53 14.16 -28.77
C LEU A 50 21.09 13.74 -28.48
N ARG A 51 20.16 14.70 -28.46
CA ARG A 51 18.72 14.42 -28.43
C ARG A 51 18.25 13.90 -29.77
N TRP A 52 17.84 12.64 -29.80
CA TRP A 52 17.23 12.04 -30.98
C TRP A 52 15.73 12.34 -31.02
N PRO A 53 15.16 12.67 -32.20
CA PRO A 53 13.71 12.77 -32.34
C PRO A 53 13.02 11.45 -31.96
N SER A 54 11.88 11.51 -31.28
CA SER A 54 11.17 10.33 -30.76
C SER A 54 10.85 9.29 -31.84
N HIS A 55 10.56 9.73 -33.07
CA HIS A 55 10.31 8.81 -34.20
C HIS A 55 11.55 8.00 -34.58
N ARG A 56 12.76 8.58 -34.49
CA ARG A 56 14.02 7.87 -34.78
C ARG A 56 14.35 6.88 -33.69
N VAL A 57 14.14 7.25 -32.42
CA VAL A 57 14.31 6.34 -31.29
C VAL A 57 13.39 5.13 -31.46
N ARG A 58 12.11 5.35 -31.78
CA ARG A 58 11.15 4.27 -32.03
C ARG A 58 11.58 3.36 -33.20
N GLN A 59 12.04 3.93 -34.31
CA GLN A 59 12.54 3.15 -35.45
C GLN A 59 13.78 2.32 -35.06
N ALA A 60 14.71 2.90 -34.32
CA ALA A 60 15.89 2.20 -33.82
C ALA A 60 15.50 1.04 -32.89
N CYS A 61 14.55 1.26 -31.97
CA CYS A 61 14.02 0.21 -31.11
C CYS A 61 13.36 -0.93 -31.90
N GLN A 62 12.54 -0.62 -32.91
CA GLN A 62 11.92 -1.63 -33.77
C GLN A 62 12.96 -2.52 -34.48
N LEU A 63 14.03 -1.92 -35.01
CA LEU A 63 15.14 -2.66 -35.61
C LEU A 63 15.89 -3.49 -34.57
N PHE A 64 16.12 -2.92 -33.39
CA PHE A 64 16.83 -3.59 -32.31
C PHE A 64 16.14 -4.87 -31.85
N VAL A 65 14.80 -4.84 -31.68
CA VAL A 65 14.03 -6.04 -31.27
C VAL A 65 14.23 -7.19 -32.25
N VAL A 66 14.23 -6.92 -33.54
CA VAL A 66 14.40 -7.95 -34.58
C VAL A 66 15.82 -8.50 -34.59
N ASN A 67 16.83 -7.67 -34.34
CA ASN A 67 18.23 -8.04 -34.50
C ASN A 67 18.90 -8.55 -33.20
N ASN A 68 18.36 -8.21 -32.02
CA ASN A 68 18.97 -8.58 -30.72
C ASN A 68 19.05 -10.10 -30.51
N CYS A 69 18.14 -10.87 -31.10
CA CYS A 69 18.16 -12.34 -31.05
C CYS A 69 19.44 -12.96 -31.65
N TYR A 70 20.06 -12.28 -32.62
CA TYR A 70 21.30 -12.72 -33.26
C TYR A 70 22.52 -11.95 -32.76
N THR A 71 22.38 -10.64 -32.50
CA THR A 71 23.54 -9.79 -32.15
C THR A 71 23.93 -9.88 -30.69
N ARG A 72 22.98 -10.24 -29.80
CA ARG A 72 23.11 -10.19 -28.33
C ARG A 72 23.57 -8.83 -27.83
N HIS A 73 23.26 -7.75 -28.55
CA HIS A 73 23.77 -6.42 -28.24
C HIS A 73 23.24 -5.90 -26.89
N LEU A 74 22.03 -6.30 -26.46
CA LEU A 74 21.52 -5.99 -25.12
C LEU A 74 22.40 -6.60 -24.03
N ALA A 75 22.65 -7.92 -24.10
CA ALA A 75 23.54 -8.63 -23.19
C ALA A 75 24.93 -7.98 -23.12
N LYS A 76 25.52 -7.65 -24.28
CA LYS A 76 26.85 -7.06 -24.37
C LYS A 76 26.92 -5.64 -23.79
N ILE A 77 25.92 -4.78 -24.05
CA ILE A 77 25.92 -3.42 -23.46
C ILE A 77 25.72 -3.46 -21.95
N LEU A 78 24.91 -4.41 -21.43
CA LEU A 78 24.75 -4.63 -19.99
C LEU A 78 26.04 -5.10 -19.32
N LEU A 79 26.83 -5.98 -19.96
CA LEU A 79 28.16 -6.36 -19.49
C LEU A 79 29.12 -5.17 -19.45
N HIS A 80 29.15 -4.35 -20.51
CA HIS A 80 29.95 -3.13 -20.50
C HIS A 80 29.51 -2.13 -19.43
N LEU A 81 28.21 -2.00 -19.19
CA LEU A 81 27.68 -1.19 -18.10
C LEU A 81 28.16 -1.71 -16.74
N ALA A 82 28.06 -3.02 -16.50
CA ALA A 82 28.54 -3.64 -15.27
C ALA A 82 30.03 -3.35 -15.03
N TRP A 83 30.88 -3.50 -16.04
CA TRP A 83 32.30 -3.15 -15.94
C TRP A 83 32.55 -1.67 -15.68
N CYS A 84 31.80 -0.77 -16.33
CA CYS A 84 31.93 0.67 -16.06
C CYS A 84 31.54 1.00 -14.61
N LEU A 85 30.49 0.39 -14.07
CA LEU A 85 30.07 0.58 -12.67
C LEU A 85 31.13 0.03 -11.70
N GLN A 86 31.70 -1.14 -11.96
CA GLN A 86 32.79 -1.72 -11.17
C GLN A 86 34.06 -0.84 -11.18
N GLU A 87 34.39 -0.25 -12.34
CA GLU A 87 35.49 0.71 -12.47
C GLU A 87 35.21 1.99 -11.67
N CYS A 88 33.97 2.50 -11.71
CA CYS A 88 33.57 3.67 -10.91
C CYS A 88 33.70 3.42 -9.40
N VAL A 89 33.37 2.23 -8.91
CA VAL A 89 33.57 1.85 -7.50
C VAL A 89 35.06 1.83 -7.15
N SER A 90 35.88 1.24 -8.02
CA SER A 90 37.33 1.09 -7.80
C SER A 90 38.10 2.42 -7.85
N THR A 91 37.56 3.42 -8.56
CA THR A 91 38.18 4.75 -8.75
C THR A 91 37.52 5.85 -7.91
N SER A 92 36.68 5.48 -6.94
CA SER A 92 35.92 6.43 -6.11
C SER A 92 36.85 7.48 -5.46
N GLY A 93 36.61 8.76 -5.81
CA GLY A 93 37.39 9.92 -5.32
C GLY A 93 38.27 10.62 -6.37
N VAL A 94 38.40 10.10 -7.60
CA VAL A 94 39.13 10.73 -8.70
C VAL A 94 38.21 10.91 -9.93
N PRO A 95 38.28 12.03 -10.67
CA PRO A 95 37.54 12.18 -11.93
C PRO A 95 37.99 11.10 -12.94
N SER A 96 37.16 10.09 -13.13
CA SER A 96 37.41 8.98 -14.06
C SER A 96 36.55 9.12 -15.32
N PRO A 97 37.08 8.86 -16.52
CA PRO A 97 36.27 8.76 -17.73
C PRO A 97 35.21 7.63 -17.64
N ALA A 98 35.34 6.72 -16.67
CA ALA A 98 34.37 5.66 -16.39
C ALA A 98 32.96 6.20 -16.10
N PHE A 99 32.82 7.35 -15.41
CA PHE A 99 31.50 7.93 -15.10
C PHE A 99 30.72 8.30 -16.37
N ALA A 100 31.39 8.93 -17.34
CA ALA A 100 30.76 9.30 -18.61
C ALA A 100 30.38 8.05 -19.44
N LYS A 101 31.26 7.04 -19.45
CA LYS A 101 31.00 5.75 -20.11
C LYS A 101 29.81 5.02 -19.48
N ALA A 102 29.76 4.98 -18.15
CA ALA A 102 28.65 4.38 -17.40
C ALA A 102 27.33 5.09 -17.71
N LEU A 103 27.32 6.43 -17.74
CA LEU A 103 26.15 7.22 -18.11
C LEU A 103 25.64 6.91 -19.53
N ASN A 104 26.54 6.84 -20.51
CA ASN A 104 26.19 6.48 -21.88
C ASN A 104 25.66 5.05 -21.98
N ALA A 105 26.30 4.11 -21.29
CA ALA A 105 25.86 2.72 -21.24
C ALA A 105 24.45 2.63 -20.62
N LEU A 106 24.20 3.30 -19.49
CA LEU A 106 22.89 3.38 -18.86
C LEU A 106 21.84 3.94 -19.80
N TYR A 107 22.14 5.05 -20.48
CA TYR A 107 21.20 5.68 -21.39
C TYR A 107 20.78 4.72 -22.51
N VAL A 108 21.74 4.08 -23.19
CA VAL A 108 21.49 3.12 -24.25
C VAL A 108 20.72 1.92 -23.69
N SER A 109 21.19 1.31 -22.60
CA SER A 109 20.55 0.17 -21.95
C SER A 109 19.10 0.46 -21.56
N SER A 110 18.82 1.58 -20.89
CA SER A 110 17.48 1.96 -20.44
C SER A 110 16.48 2.12 -21.59
N VAL A 111 16.88 2.78 -22.68
CA VAL A 111 16.00 3.01 -23.85
C VAL A 111 15.58 1.69 -24.49
N PHE A 112 16.54 0.81 -24.78
CA PHE A 112 16.26 -0.44 -25.47
C PHE A 112 15.65 -1.51 -24.56
N LEU A 113 16.08 -1.57 -23.30
CA LEU A 113 15.52 -2.51 -22.31
C LEU A 113 14.05 -2.19 -22.04
N LYS A 114 13.70 -0.92 -21.80
CA LYS A 114 12.30 -0.51 -21.61
C LYS A 114 11.45 -0.92 -22.80
N TYR A 115 11.90 -0.63 -24.02
CA TYR A 115 11.16 -0.97 -25.23
C TYR A 115 10.97 -2.49 -25.38
N LEU A 116 12.00 -3.28 -25.09
CA LEU A 116 11.90 -4.74 -25.12
C LEU A 116 10.89 -5.27 -24.10
N ILE A 117 10.90 -4.76 -22.87
CA ILE A 117 9.93 -5.14 -21.84
C ILE A 117 8.51 -4.79 -22.28
N GLU A 118 8.27 -3.57 -22.77
CA GLU A 118 6.94 -3.14 -23.23
C GLU A 118 6.37 -3.93 -24.42
N ASN A 119 7.24 -4.61 -25.17
CA ASN A 119 6.85 -5.38 -26.36
C ASN A 119 7.12 -6.89 -26.17
N ALA A 120 7.40 -7.33 -24.94
CA ALA A 120 7.64 -8.73 -24.64
C ALA A 120 6.38 -9.55 -24.92
N LYS A 121 6.53 -10.69 -25.59
CA LYS A 121 5.41 -11.59 -25.91
C LYS A 121 5.34 -12.83 -25.02
N SER A 122 6.42 -13.11 -24.31
CA SER A 122 6.58 -14.27 -23.44
C SER A 122 6.70 -13.83 -21.99
N GLU A 123 6.04 -14.55 -21.09
CA GLU A 123 6.10 -14.37 -19.64
C GLU A 123 7.50 -14.69 -19.06
N ASN A 124 8.32 -15.46 -19.79
CA ASN A 124 9.67 -15.84 -19.36
C ASN A 124 10.78 -14.90 -19.83
N PHE A 125 10.44 -13.83 -20.56
CA PHE A 125 11.40 -12.80 -21.02
C PHE A 125 12.60 -13.33 -21.82
N GLU A 126 12.49 -14.49 -22.48
CA GLU A 126 13.55 -15.06 -23.32
C GLU A 126 14.00 -14.11 -24.45
N GLU A 127 13.10 -13.25 -24.91
CA GLU A 127 13.32 -12.21 -25.94
C GLU A 127 14.33 -11.13 -25.52
N LEU A 128 14.66 -11.04 -24.23
CA LEU A 128 15.74 -10.17 -23.75
C LEU A 128 17.12 -10.71 -24.15
N TYR A 129 17.24 -12.03 -24.36
CA TYR A 129 18.47 -12.69 -24.76
C TYR A 129 19.67 -12.33 -23.88
N LEU A 130 19.51 -12.53 -22.56
CA LEU A 130 20.49 -12.19 -21.52
C LEU A 130 21.65 -13.21 -21.40
N SER A 131 21.99 -13.90 -22.48
CA SER A 131 23.10 -14.84 -22.55
C SER A 131 23.99 -14.55 -23.76
N LEU A 132 25.28 -14.88 -23.65
CA LEU A 132 26.22 -14.80 -24.76
C LEU A 132 26.19 -16.09 -25.58
N ASP A 133 26.44 -15.98 -26.88
CA ASP A 133 26.55 -17.15 -27.75
C ASP A 133 27.79 -17.99 -27.39
N GLU A 134 27.67 -19.32 -27.53
CA GLU A 134 28.70 -20.29 -27.13
C GLU A 134 30.08 -20.09 -27.81
N SER A 135 30.11 -19.33 -28.90
CA SER A 135 31.29 -19.10 -29.76
C SER A 135 32.13 -17.86 -29.40
N GLU A 136 31.67 -16.99 -28.49
CA GLU A 136 32.43 -15.80 -28.09
C GLU A 136 33.46 -16.09 -26.99
N ALA A 137 34.65 -15.48 -27.12
CA ALA A 137 35.69 -15.58 -26.12
C ALA A 137 35.27 -14.85 -24.84
N ILE A 138 35.03 -15.61 -23.79
CA ILE A 138 34.60 -15.11 -22.48
C ILE A 138 35.77 -14.33 -21.84
N PRO A 139 35.56 -13.10 -21.33
CA PRO A 139 36.58 -12.36 -20.60
C PRO A 139 37.07 -13.12 -19.37
N ASN A 140 38.36 -13.00 -19.01
CA ASN A 140 38.99 -13.72 -17.88
C ASN A 140 38.34 -13.49 -16.50
N ASN A 141 37.46 -12.49 -16.37
CA ASN A 141 36.74 -12.12 -15.14
C ASN A 141 35.27 -12.60 -15.13
N PHE A 142 34.84 -13.34 -16.16
CA PHE A 142 33.48 -13.85 -16.31
C PHE A 142 33.56 -15.37 -16.47
N SER A 143 32.86 -16.13 -15.62
CA SER A 143 32.85 -17.59 -15.74
C SER A 143 31.75 -18.04 -16.71
N LYS A 144 31.96 -19.15 -17.41
CA LYS A 144 31.01 -19.68 -18.41
C LYS A 144 29.75 -20.16 -17.69
N GLY A 145 28.64 -19.42 -17.85
CA GLY A 145 27.36 -19.71 -17.18
C GLY A 145 26.89 -18.65 -16.17
N GLU A 146 27.62 -17.55 -15.98
CA GLU A 146 27.13 -16.42 -15.17
C GLU A 146 25.94 -15.73 -15.83
N ASP A 147 24.89 -15.52 -15.05
CA ASP A 147 23.69 -14.79 -15.46
C ASP A 147 24.02 -13.28 -15.59
N ILE A 148 23.79 -12.71 -16.77
CA ILE A 148 24.05 -11.29 -17.03
C ILE A 148 23.18 -10.41 -16.13
N ALA A 149 21.95 -10.82 -15.83
CA ALA A 149 21.07 -10.13 -14.89
C ALA A 149 21.69 -10.10 -13.48
N TYR A 150 22.27 -11.21 -13.03
CA TYR A 150 23.01 -11.28 -11.78
C TYR A 150 24.18 -10.30 -11.75
N LEU A 151 25.04 -10.29 -12.77
CA LEU A 151 26.23 -9.42 -12.79
C LEU A 151 25.85 -7.93 -12.78
N ILE A 152 24.85 -7.54 -13.60
CA ILE A 152 24.45 -6.13 -13.66
C ILE A 152 23.80 -5.67 -12.36
N MET A 153 22.94 -6.50 -11.75
CA MET A 153 22.32 -6.18 -10.47
C MET A 153 23.34 -6.13 -9.33
N GLN A 154 24.28 -7.07 -9.29
CA GLN A 154 25.40 -7.03 -8.35
C GLN A 154 26.21 -5.74 -8.50
N SER A 155 26.55 -5.36 -9.74
CA SER A 155 27.34 -4.16 -10.03
C SER A 155 26.59 -2.86 -9.71
N ALA A 156 25.29 -2.81 -10.01
CA ALA A 156 24.41 -1.69 -9.70
C ALA A 156 24.24 -1.49 -8.19
N LEU A 157 23.89 -2.56 -7.45
CA LEU A 157 23.77 -2.50 -5.99
C LEU A 157 25.10 -2.19 -5.31
N ASN A 158 26.23 -2.68 -5.83
CA ASN A 158 27.55 -2.41 -5.29
C ASN A 158 27.97 -0.95 -5.52
N PHE A 159 27.65 -0.38 -6.68
CA PHE A 159 27.81 1.04 -6.94
C PHE A 159 26.95 1.89 -6.00
N LEU A 160 25.66 1.58 -5.88
CA LEU A 160 24.76 2.29 -4.95
C LEU A 160 25.28 2.22 -3.52
N GLY A 161 25.73 1.05 -3.08
CA GLY A 161 26.20 0.84 -1.72
C GLY A 161 27.51 1.55 -1.38
N LYS A 162 28.47 1.63 -2.32
CA LYS A 162 29.84 2.10 -2.04
C LYS A 162 30.14 3.52 -2.52
N VAL A 163 29.45 4.02 -3.53
CA VAL A 163 29.71 5.37 -4.08
C VAL A 163 28.82 6.39 -3.41
N ASP A 164 29.41 7.50 -2.97
CA ASP A 164 28.67 8.59 -2.34
C ASP A 164 28.01 9.49 -3.38
N VAL A 165 26.80 9.95 -3.04
CA VAL A 165 26.06 10.93 -3.83
C VAL A 165 26.71 12.31 -3.64
N ARG A 166 27.30 12.81 -4.72
CA ARG A 166 28.01 14.09 -4.80
C ARG A 166 27.58 14.82 -6.09
N PRO A 167 27.84 16.13 -6.25
CA PRO A 167 27.45 16.85 -7.47
C PRO A 167 27.93 16.19 -8.78
N ASP A 168 29.10 15.56 -8.77
CA ASP A 168 29.73 14.88 -9.90
C ASP A 168 29.18 13.46 -10.15
N THR A 169 28.69 12.78 -9.12
CA THR A 169 28.13 11.42 -9.22
C THR A 169 26.60 11.39 -9.26
N TYR A 170 25.94 12.51 -8.93
CA TYR A 170 24.49 12.60 -8.77
C TYR A 170 23.71 12.13 -9.99
N LEU A 171 24.11 12.58 -11.19
CA LEU A 171 23.45 12.17 -12.43
C LEU A 171 23.56 10.66 -12.65
N LEU A 172 24.73 10.07 -12.37
CA LEU A 172 24.92 8.63 -12.50
C LEU A 172 24.07 7.85 -11.50
N HIS A 173 23.97 8.30 -10.25
CA HIS A 173 23.04 7.71 -9.29
C HIS A 173 21.59 7.82 -9.77
N HIS A 174 21.16 8.99 -10.23
CA HIS A 174 19.79 9.20 -10.69
C HIS A 174 19.43 8.29 -11.86
N GLU A 175 20.28 8.23 -12.88
CA GLU A 175 20.04 7.38 -14.05
C GLU A 175 20.16 5.89 -13.73
N LEU A 176 21.02 5.50 -12.79
CA LEU A 176 21.10 4.12 -12.33
C LEU A 176 19.82 3.69 -11.61
N LEU A 177 19.21 4.56 -10.79
CA LEU A 177 17.91 4.26 -10.17
C LEU A 177 16.81 4.13 -11.23
N ASN A 178 16.76 5.03 -12.24
CA ASN A 178 15.82 4.90 -13.35
C ASN A 178 16.01 3.58 -14.12
N PHE A 179 17.26 3.20 -14.39
CA PHE A 179 17.57 1.92 -15.02
C PHE A 179 17.10 0.73 -14.17
N ILE A 180 17.32 0.74 -12.86
CA ILE A 180 16.85 -0.33 -11.95
C ILE A 180 15.31 -0.42 -11.97
N LEU A 181 14.60 0.72 -11.94
CA LEU A 181 13.13 0.73 -12.07
C LEU A 181 12.66 0.11 -13.39
N ILE A 182 13.31 0.46 -14.52
CA ILE A 182 13.03 -0.13 -15.83
C ILE A 182 13.33 -1.64 -15.83
N ALA A 183 14.47 -2.05 -15.28
CA ALA A 183 14.86 -3.45 -15.24
C ALA A 183 13.88 -4.30 -14.43
N MET A 184 13.36 -3.76 -13.33
CA MET A 184 12.37 -4.44 -12.47
C MET A 184 10.94 -4.36 -13.03
N SER A 185 10.66 -3.55 -14.05
CA SER A 185 9.31 -3.39 -14.60
C SER A 185 8.80 -4.61 -15.36
N THR A 186 9.57 -5.68 -15.48
CA THR A 186 9.09 -6.99 -15.92
C THR A 186 7.91 -7.47 -15.06
N GLN A 187 7.87 -7.08 -13.78
CA GLN A 187 6.76 -7.39 -12.88
C GLN A 187 5.42 -6.78 -13.30
N LEU A 188 5.42 -5.68 -14.08
CA LEU A 188 4.18 -5.08 -14.60
C LEU A 188 3.46 -6.01 -15.60
N LEU A 189 4.17 -6.96 -16.21
CA LEU A 189 3.62 -7.87 -17.21
C LEU A 189 3.09 -9.18 -16.62
N SER A 190 3.33 -9.46 -15.33
CA SER A 190 2.74 -10.60 -14.63
C SER A 190 1.42 -10.19 -13.97
N GLY A 191 0.61 -11.19 -13.61
CA GLY A 191 -0.65 -10.97 -12.89
C GLY A 191 -0.44 -10.44 -11.46
N PRO A 192 -1.53 -10.02 -10.78
CA PRO A 192 -1.48 -9.46 -9.43
C PRO A 192 -0.97 -10.46 -8.37
N SER A 193 -1.22 -11.76 -8.55
CA SER A 193 -0.80 -12.83 -7.64
C SER A 193 0.44 -13.54 -8.19
N PRO A 194 1.59 -13.55 -7.47
CA PRO A 194 2.81 -14.17 -7.96
C PRO A 194 2.68 -15.70 -8.10
N GLY A 195 2.87 -16.22 -9.31
CA GLY A 195 2.86 -17.65 -9.63
C GLY A 195 4.25 -18.28 -9.64
N PRO A 196 4.35 -19.62 -9.52
CA PRO A 196 5.63 -20.34 -9.57
C PRO A 196 6.32 -20.26 -10.95
N SER A 197 5.56 -19.98 -12.01
CA SER A 197 6.06 -19.76 -13.37
C SER A 197 6.53 -18.34 -13.64
N ASP A 198 6.25 -17.37 -12.76
CA ASP A 198 6.66 -15.98 -12.98
C ASP A 198 8.17 -15.86 -12.93
N VAL A 199 8.78 -15.31 -13.98
CA VAL A 199 10.22 -15.06 -14.05
C VAL A 199 10.48 -13.56 -14.20
N HIS A 200 11.31 -12.99 -13.34
CA HIS A 200 11.67 -11.59 -13.38
C HIS A 200 13.19 -11.44 -13.31
N PRO A 201 13.91 -11.52 -14.45
CA PRO A 201 15.35 -11.72 -14.47
C PRO A 201 16.13 -10.79 -13.55
N PHE A 202 15.77 -9.50 -13.49
CA PHE A 202 16.48 -8.51 -12.70
C PHE A 202 16.05 -8.46 -11.22
N ILE A 203 14.77 -8.66 -10.89
CA ILE A 203 14.34 -8.72 -9.48
C ILE A 203 14.83 -10.03 -8.86
N ASP A 204 14.66 -11.15 -9.56
CA ASP A 204 15.16 -12.47 -9.15
C ASP A 204 16.67 -12.42 -8.90
N ALA A 205 17.43 -11.82 -9.84
CA ALA A 205 18.86 -11.59 -9.70
C ALA A 205 19.23 -10.70 -8.50
N ALA A 206 18.38 -9.75 -8.11
CA ALA A 206 18.59 -8.93 -6.90
C ALA A 206 18.35 -9.74 -5.62
N MET A 207 17.38 -10.66 -5.63
CA MET A 207 17.01 -11.49 -4.48
C MET A 207 18.06 -12.55 -4.11
N VAL A 208 18.92 -12.96 -5.06
CA VAL A 208 20.01 -13.93 -4.81
C VAL A 208 21.37 -13.28 -4.49
N GLN A 209 21.40 -11.96 -4.28
CA GLN A 209 22.64 -11.24 -3.93
C GLN A 209 23.10 -11.53 -2.51
N GLU A 210 24.40 -11.36 -2.25
CA GLU A 210 24.98 -11.54 -0.91
C GLU A 210 24.34 -10.60 0.12
N SER A 211 24.03 -11.13 1.31
CA SER A 211 23.38 -10.36 2.38
C SER A 211 24.11 -9.06 2.76
N PHE A 212 25.44 -9.06 2.72
CA PHE A 212 26.24 -7.83 2.96
C PHE A 212 25.95 -6.74 1.92
N LEU A 213 25.87 -7.12 0.64
CA LEU A 213 25.59 -6.20 -0.45
C LEU A 213 24.16 -5.64 -0.36
N VAL A 214 23.20 -6.52 -0.06
CA VAL A 214 21.79 -6.15 0.17
C VAL A 214 21.69 -5.13 1.31
N GLY A 215 22.32 -5.41 2.46
CA GLY A 215 22.31 -4.50 3.61
C GLY A 215 22.94 -3.13 3.29
N LEU A 216 24.01 -3.11 2.50
CA LEU A 216 24.66 -1.86 2.07
C LEU A 216 23.77 -1.04 1.12
N ALA A 217 23.09 -1.70 0.18
CA ALA A 217 22.16 -1.06 -0.75
C ALA A 217 20.94 -0.49 -0.02
N VAL A 218 20.28 -1.28 0.84
CA VAL A 218 19.13 -0.84 1.66
C VAL A 218 19.52 0.38 2.50
N ARG A 219 20.69 0.32 3.16
CA ARG A 219 21.21 1.45 3.94
C ARG A 219 21.38 2.70 3.08
N LYS A 220 21.95 2.60 1.87
CA LYS A 220 22.13 3.77 1.00
C LYS A 220 20.79 4.33 0.50
N LEU A 221 19.85 3.48 0.09
CA LEU A 221 18.52 3.91 -0.36
C LEU A 221 17.78 4.68 0.73
N LEU A 222 17.83 4.19 1.98
CA LEU A 222 17.27 4.89 3.14
C LEU A 222 18.03 6.18 3.46
N LEU A 223 19.36 6.20 3.36
CA LEU A 223 20.14 7.43 3.54
C LEU A 223 19.82 8.49 2.46
N ASN A 224 19.57 8.09 1.21
CA ASN A 224 19.11 9.00 0.16
C ASN A 224 17.72 9.57 0.50
N TYR A 225 16.83 8.74 1.03
CA TYR A 225 15.51 9.17 1.51
C TYR A 225 15.61 10.18 2.67
N ILE A 226 16.50 9.94 3.62
CA ILE A 226 16.73 10.80 4.80
C ILE A 226 17.39 12.12 4.41
N THR A 227 18.47 12.06 3.62
CA THR A 227 19.29 13.24 3.28
C THR A 227 18.68 14.09 2.18
N ARG A 228 17.77 13.52 1.37
CA ARG A 228 17.09 14.17 0.23
C ARG A 228 18.03 15.04 -0.60
N PRO A 229 19.14 14.48 -1.11
CA PRO A 229 20.16 15.26 -1.79
C PRO A 229 19.52 15.93 -3.01
N TRP A 230 19.67 17.24 -3.10
CA TRP A 230 19.21 18.01 -4.25
C TRP A 230 20.37 18.82 -4.79
N PHE A 231 20.70 18.59 -6.05
CA PHE A 231 21.63 19.40 -6.81
C PHE A 231 20.86 19.99 -8.00
N PRO A 232 20.90 21.31 -8.22
CA PRO A 232 20.30 21.91 -9.40
C PRO A 232 21.06 21.42 -10.63
N VAL A 233 20.58 20.33 -11.21
CA VAL A 233 21.03 19.90 -12.53
C VAL A 233 20.48 20.94 -13.50
N ILE A 234 21.33 21.46 -14.38
CA ILE A 234 20.89 22.24 -15.56
C ILE A 234 20.13 21.25 -16.46
N SER A 235 18.89 20.95 -16.09
CA SER A 235 18.06 19.88 -16.66
C SER A 235 17.28 20.41 -17.86
N SER A 236 17.99 21.00 -18.82
CA SER A 236 17.47 21.19 -20.16
C SER A 236 17.71 19.96 -21.06
N SER A 237 18.36 18.91 -20.55
CA SER A 237 18.99 17.88 -21.39
C SER A 237 18.46 16.45 -21.19
N PHE A 238 17.95 16.06 -20.02
CA PHE A 238 17.73 14.63 -19.67
C PHE A 238 16.29 14.23 -19.31
N SER A 239 15.25 14.81 -19.92
CA SER A 239 13.90 14.23 -19.83
C SER A 239 13.81 13.01 -20.76
N ILE A 240 14.08 11.81 -20.24
CA ILE A 240 14.18 10.57 -21.04
C ILE A 240 12.83 10.16 -21.65
N PHE A 241 11.71 10.53 -21.02
CA PHE A 241 10.37 10.08 -21.45
C PHE A 241 9.29 11.17 -21.43
N SER A 242 9.62 12.44 -21.67
CA SER A 242 8.58 13.45 -21.91
C SER A 242 7.95 13.22 -23.28
N GLU A 243 7.01 12.26 -23.36
CA GLU A 243 6.00 12.28 -24.40
C GLU A 243 5.19 13.55 -24.23
N GLY A 244 5.13 14.35 -25.30
CA GLY A 244 4.25 15.49 -25.39
C GLY A 244 2.81 15.02 -25.36
N ASN A 245 2.24 14.83 -24.16
CA ASN A 245 0.83 15.02 -23.95
C ASN A 245 0.56 16.50 -24.20
N GLN A 246 0.14 16.83 -25.41
CA GLN A 246 -0.58 18.07 -25.68
C GLN A 246 -1.80 18.07 -24.75
N PRO A 247 -1.93 19.01 -23.80
CA PRO A 247 -3.25 19.27 -23.21
C PRO A 247 -4.16 19.73 -24.36
N GLY A 248 -5.30 19.07 -24.52
CA GLY A 248 -6.20 19.25 -25.64
C GLY A 248 -6.57 20.71 -25.89
N VAL A 249 -6.35 21.16 -27.13
CA VAL A 249 -7.04 22.14 -28.01
C VAL A 249 -7.79 23.37 -27.46
N LEU A 250 -8.04 23.59 -26.16
CA LEU A 250 -8.77 24.76 -25.65
C LEU A 250 -7.90 25.91 -25.12
N GLN A 251 -6.60 25.93 -25.42
CA GLN A 251 -5.73 27.08 -25.11
C GLN A 251 -4.99 27.63 -26.34
N ARG A 252 -5.66 27.64 -27.50
CA ARG A 252 -5.24 28.42 -28.67
C ARG A 252 -6.25 29.52 -28.99
N VAL A 253 -6.24 30.59 -28.19
CA VAL A 253 -6.55 31.94 -28.68
C VAL A 253 -5.65 32.93 -27.92
N GLY A 254 -4.82 33.66 -28.66
CA GLY A 254 -4.07 34.80 -28.10
C GLY A 254 -2.59 34.87 -28.48
N SER A 255 -2.24 34.70 -29.76
CA SER A 255 -0.90 35.10 -30.23
C SER A 255 -0.83 36.62 -30.45
N ALA A 256 0.37 37.15 -30.25
CA ALA A 256 0.88 38.42 -30.81
C ALA A 256 0.64 39.71 -30.00
N ALA A 257 1.36 39.87 -28.89
CA ALA A 257 1.95 41.15 -28.46
C ALA A 257 2.78 40.97 -27.16
N ALA A 258 4.00 40.42 -27.24
CA ALA A 258 5.00 40.54 -26.16
C ALA A 258 6.41 40.17 -26.64
N ASN A 259 6.98 40.98 -27.53
CA ASN A 259 8.39 40.89 -27.95
C ASN A 259 9.28 41.93 -27.24
N LEU A 260 8.94 42.29 -26.00
CA LEU A 260 9.70 43.25 -25.19
C LEU A 260 9.57 42.86 -23.72
N MET A 261 10.71 42.58 -23.08
CA MET A 261 10.93 42.09 -21.69
C MET A 261 11.04 40.56 -21.55
N LEU A 262 12.24 40.01 -21.80
CA LEU A 262 12.64 38.68 -21.35
C LEU A 262 13.61 38.83 -20.17
N LEU A 263 13.04 38.85 -18.96
CA LEU A 263 13.70 38.51 -17.69
C LEU A 263 12.78 37.49 -16.96
N PRO A 264 13.36 36.60 -16.13
CA PRO A 264 12.72 35.36 -15.71
C PRO A 264 11.82 35.60 -14.50
N PHE A 265 10.51 35.54 -14.70
CA PHE A 265 9.55 35.39 -13.61
C PHE A 265 8.47 34.40 -14.05
N ASN A 266 8.54 33.20 -13.49
CA ASN A 266 7.39 32.37 -13.14
C ASN A 266 7.73 31.64 -11.84
N TYR A 267 7.85 32.45 -10.78
CA TYR A 267 7.72 32.05 -9.38
C TYR A 267 6.78 33.08 -8.78
N LEU A 268 5.48 32.77 -8.76
CA LEU A 268 4.54 33.09 -7.69
C LEU A 268 3.10 32.76 -8.12
N VAL A 269 2.41 32.09 -7.20
CA VAL A 269 0.97 31.81 -7.13
C VAL A 269 0.48 30.53 -7.84
N SER A 270 0.82 29.39 -7.24
CA SER A 270 -0.17 28.38 -6.85
C SER A 270 0.30 27.67 -5.58
N SER A 271 -0.52 27.73 -4.54
CA SER A 271 -0.30 27.09 -3.25
C SER A 271 -0.54 25.59 -3.36
N THR A 272 0.53 24.78 -3.30
CA THR A 272 0.70 23.49 -2.57
C THR A 272 1.92 22.71 -3.09
N GLY A 273 2.97 22.59 -2.27
CA GLY A 273 3.77 21.37 -2.06
C GLY A 273 4.61 20.67 -3.15
N GLU A 274 4.56 21.02 -4.44
CA GLU A 274 5.17 20.16 -5.49
C GLU A 274 6.58 20.57 -5.97
N ALA A 275 7.07 21.75 -5.62
CA ALA A 275 8.35 22.27 -6.13
C ALA A 275 9.60 21.91 -5.29
N SER A 276 9.54 20.94 -4.35
CA SER A 276 10.62 20.66 -3.38
C SER A 276 11.14 19.21 -3.32
N ARG A 277 10.73 18.33 -4.24
CA ARG A 277 11.02 16.89 -4.13
C ARG A 277 12.33 16.49 -4.80
N SER A 278 13.21 15.81 -4.06
CA SER A 278 14.43 15.19 -4.61
C SER A 278 14.05 13.92 -5.36
N SER A 279 14.16 13.94 -6.70
CA SER A 279 13.86 12.78 -7.55
C SER A 279 14.71 11.55 -7.21
N LEU A 280 15.93 11.77 -6.72
CA LEU A 280 16.79 10.70 -6.22
C LEU A 280 16.21 10.03 -4.97
N ALA A 281 15.69 10.82 -4.03
CA ALA A 281 15.09 10.30 -2.80
C ALA A 281 13.80 9.51 -3.10
N GLU A 282 12.96 10.02 -4.00
CA GLU A 282 11.74 9.35 -4.44
C GLU A 282 12.04 8.02 -5.14
N ASN A 283 12.95 8.01 -6.14
CA ASN A 283 13.31 6.78 -6.83
C ASN A 283 14.02 5.78 -5.91
N SER A 284 14.82 6.26 -4.94
CA SER A 284 15.43 5.39 -3.94
C SER A 284 14.38 4.69 -3.09
N LEU A 285 13.33 5.43 -2.69
CA LEU A 285 12.21 4.88 -1.94
C LEU A 285 11.37 3.91 -2.77
N HIS A 286 11.05 4.25 -4.02
CA HIS A 286 10.34 3.37 -4.95
C HIS A 286 11.04 2.02 -5.12
N ILE A 287 12.34 2.03 -5.39
CA ILE A 287 13.15 0.81 -5.53
C ILE A 287 13.14 0.01 -4.23
N LEU A 288 13.31 0.67 -3.08
CA LEU A 288 13.27 -0.02 -1.80
C LEU A 288 11.92 -0.69 -1.57
N LEU A 289 10.80 0.00 -1.85
CA LEU A 289 9.46 -0.54 -1.69
C LEU A 289 9.20 -1.74 -2.62
N ILE A 290 9.63 -1.68 -3.88
CA ILE A 290 9.53 -2.83 -4.81
C ILE A 290 10.30 -4.01 -4.23
N LEU A 291 11.55 -3.79 -3.80
CA LEU A 291 12.41 -4.86 -3.31
C LEU A 291 11.93 -5.47 -2.00
N ILE A 292 11.34 -4.72 -1.08
CA ILE A 292 10.91 -5.27 0.23
C ILE A 292 9.56 -5.97 0.16
N HIS A 293 8.68 -5.56 -0.77
CA HIS A 293 7.35 -6.14 -0.94
C HIS A 293 7.31 -7.25 -2.01
N TYR A 294 8.41 -7.48 -2.74
CA TYR A 294 8.51 -8.58 -3.67
C TYR A 294 8.46 -9.95 -2.96
N ARG A 295 7.73 -10.89 -3.56
CA ARG A 295 7.64 -12.29 -3.13
C ARG A 295 7.85 -13.20 -4.33
N LYS A 296 8.82 -14.11 -4.24
CA LYS A 296 9.07 -15.13 -5.27
C LYS A 296 8.39 -16.43 -4.87
N CYS A 297 7.42 -16.87 -5.67
CA CYS A 297 6.78 -18.17 -5.53
C CYS A 297 7.61 -19.26 -6.22
N VAL A 298 7.74 -20.43 -5.60
CA VAL A 298 8.48 -21.58 -6.15
C VAL A 298 7.67 -22.85 -5.93
N ALA A 299 7.56 -23.70 -6.95
CA ALA A 299 6.93 -25.02 -6.85
C ALA A 299 7.88 -26.04 -6.21
N VAL A 300 7.35 -26.95 -5.38
CA VAL A 300 8.13 -28.07 -4.82
C VAL A 300 8.23 -29.19 -5.87
N ASP A 301 9.40 -29.32 -6.50
CA ASP A 301 9.71 -30.49 -7.32
C ASP A 301 9.93 -31.72 -6.43
N TYR A 302 8.92 -32.59 -6.29
CA TYR A 302 9.16 -33.94 -5.78
C TYR A 302 10.03 -34.68 -6.77
N VAL A 303 11.30 -34.89 -6.43
CA VAL A 303 12.17 -35.82 -7.15
C VAL A 303 11.49 -37.20 -7.14
N LYS A 304 10.95 -37.61 -8.30
CA LYS A 304 10.54 -39.00 -8.55
C LYS A 304 11.76 -39.90 -8.44
N ASP A 305 12.05 -40.37 -7.24
CA ASP A 305 12.89 -41.55 -7.06
C ASP A 305 12.19 -42.71 -7.76
N LYS A 306 12.77 -43.14 -8.89
CA LYS A 306 12.34 -44.32 -9.63
C LYS A 306 12.62 -45.56 -8.78
N THR A 307 11.67 -45.92 -7.93
CA THR A 307 11.52 -47.30 -7.46
C THR A 307 10.09 -47.75 -7.70
N ASP A 308 9.94 -48.64 -8.68
CA ASP A 308 8.68 -49.29 -9.06
C ASP A 308 8.05 -50.02 -7.86
N ASN A 309 6.82 -49.66 -7.50
CA ASN A 309 5.65 -50.55 -7.60
C ASN A 309 4.40 -49.96 -6.93
N SER A 310 3.36 -49.78 -7.76
CA SER A 310 1.93 -49.98 -7.50
C SER A 310 1.34 -49.57 -6.15
N THR A 311 0.72 -48.39 -6.11
CA THR A 311 -0.71 -48.19 -5.77
C THR A 311 -1.10 -46.77 -6.20
N SER A 312 -2.25 -46.64 -6.85
CA SER A 312 -2.82 -45.37 -7.30
C SER A 312 -3.32 -44.55 -6.11
N ASP A 313 -2.48 -43.65 -5.63
CA ASP A 313 -2.87 -42.52 -4.77
C ASP A 313 -2.98 -41.23 -5.63
N PRO A 314 -3.81 -40.25 -5.24
CA PRO A 314 -4.01 -39.03 -6.02
C PRO A 314 -2.69 -38.24 -6.15
N LEU A 315 -2.52 -37.52 -7.27
CA LEU A 315 -1.35 -36.69 -7.51
C LEU A 315 -1.04 -35.82 -6.28
N PRO A 316 0.23 -35.71 -5.83
CA PRO A 316 0.57 -34.75 -4.80
C PRO A 316 0.27 -33.36 -5.36
N LYS A 317 -0.60 -32.59 -4.69
CA LYS A 317 -0.78 -31.16 -4.93
C LYS A 317 0.61 -30.51 -4.97
N GLU A 318 0.92 -29.76 -6.02
CA GLU A 318 2.15 -28.99 -6.10
C GLU A 318 2.11 -27.91 -5.02
N GLU A 319 2.59 -28.24 -3.81
CA GLU A 319 2.76 -27.27 -2.75
C GLU A 319 3.75 -26.20 -3.25
N SER A 320 3.27 -24.96 -3.39
CA SER A 320 4.12 -23.82 -3.70
C SER A 320 4.43 -23.05 -2.41
N PHE A 321 5.62 -22.48 -2.34
CA PHE A 321 6.03 -21.67 -1.18
C PHE A 321 6.76 -20.40 -1.63
N PHE A 322 6.72 -19.39 -0.77
CA PHE A 322 7.42 -18.14 -1.02
C PHE A 322 8.84 -18.17 -0.46
N LEU A 323 9.81 -17.76 -1.28
CA LEU A 323 11.18 -17.55 -0.83
C LEU A 323 11.27 -16.37 0.13
N GLU A 324 12.26 -16.44 1.00
CA GLU A 324 12.53 -15.41 1.98
C GLU A 324 13.17 -14.19 1.32
N ASN A 325 12.67 -13.00 1.63
CA ASN A 325 13.11 -11.76 1.01
C ASN A 325 14.30 -11.16 1.77
N PRO A 326 15.53 -11.11 1.19
CA PRO A 326 16.70 -10.58 1.88
C PRO A 326 16.65 -9.06 2.12
N PHE A 327 15.92 -8.30 1.32
CA PHE A 327 15.73 -6.86 1.52
C PHE A 327 14.78 -6.59 2.70
N CYS A 328 13.71 -7.39 2.83
CA CYS A 328 12.84 -7.38 4.01
C CYS A 328 13.64 -7.71 5.28
N LYS A 329 14.40 -8.83 5.28
CA LYS A 329 15.29 -9.16 6.41
C LYS A 329 16.29 -8.06 6.74
N ALA A 330 16.85 -7.38 5.74
CA ALA A 330 17.78 -6.30 5.98
C ALA A 330 17.10 -5.17 6.77
N ILE A 331 15.86 -4.81 6.42
CA ILE A 331 15.06 -3.85 7.18
C ILE A 331 14.75 -4.36 8.59
N GLU A 332 14.30 -5.60 8.75
CA GLU A 332 13.95 -6.19 10.05
C GLU A 332 15.14 -6.18 11.02
N ASN A 333 16.35 -6.43 10.51
CA ASN A 333 17.60 -6.47 11.29
C ASN A 333 18.30 -5.11 11.43
N ALA A 334 17.69 -4.02 10.94
CA ALA A 334 18.28 -2.68 11.08
C ALA A 334 18.37 -2.27 12.56
N ARG A 335 19.47 -1.62 12.92
CA ARG A 335 19.71 -1.09 14.27
C ARG A 335 20.03 0.40 14.23
N ASP A 336 19.71 1.11 15.30
CA ASP A 336 20.07 2.52 15.42
C ASP A 336 21.59 2.72 15.51
N ILE A 337 22.10 3.84 14.99
CA ILE A 337 23.51 4.22 15.08
C ILE A 337 23.93 4.55 16.52
N GLN A 338 23.01 5.01 17.38
CA GLN A 338 23.35 5.48 18.74
C GLN A 338 23.28 4.37 19.79
N PHE A 339 22.57 3.28 19.52
CA PHE A 339 22.46 2.13 20.43
C PHE A 339 23.55 1.09 20.16
N ASP A 340 24.75 1.37 20.65
CA ASP A 340 25.82 0.38 20.80
C ASP A 340 25.63 -0.30 22.16
N ARG A 341 24.68 -1.24 22.28
CA ARG A 341 24.87 -2.27 23.31
C ARG A 341 26.03 -3.09 22.78
N GLY A 342 27.24 -2.79 23.26
CA GLY A 342 28.38 -3.66 23.04
C GLY A 342 27.97 -5.07 23.46
N ASP A 343 27.91 -5.98 22.50
CA ASP A 343 27.74 -7.40 22.77
C ASP A 343 28.91 -7.86 23.65
N VAL A 344 28.68 -7.87 24.97
CA VAL A 344 29.56 -8.52 25.95
C VAL A 344 29.40 -10.05 25.90
N GLU A 345 28.55 -10.59 25.02
CA GLU A 345 28.42 -12.03 24.80
C GLU A 345 28.77 -12.40 23.35
N GLY A 346 30.07 -12.52 23.10
CA GLY A 346 30.69 -13.77 22.62
C GLY A 346 30.06 -14.58 21.46
N ASN A 347 29.20 -14.02 20.60
CA ASN A 347 28.69 -14.72 19.42
C ASN A 347 29.26 -14.10 18.12
N ALA A 348 30.37 -14.67 17.67
CA ALA A 348 31.08 -14.31 16.45
C ALA A 348 30.35 -14.71 15.14
N HIS A 349 29.03 -14.61 15.08
CA HIS A 349 28.21 -14.99 13.91
C HIS A 349 27.21 -13.91 13.43
N ILE A 350 27.21 -12.71 14.01
CA ILE A 350 26.36 -11.63 13.49
C ILE A 350 27.08 -11.00 12.30
N GLY A 351 26.52 -11.20 11.09
CA GLY A 351 26.97 -10.52 9.88
C GLY A 351 26.98 -8.99 10.06
N PRO A 352 27.60 -8.24 9.13
CA PRO A 352 27.73 -6.78 9.24
C PRO A 352 26.38 -6.10 9.51
N LEU A 353 26.19 -5.63 10.75
CA LEU A 353 24.94 -5.02 11.20
C LEU A 353 24.60 -3.77 10.37
N MET A 354 23.38 -3.72 9.84
CA MET A 354 22.87 -2.59 9.07
C MET A 354 22.45 -1.47 10.03
N ARG A 355 23.29 -0.42 10.12
CA ARG A 355 23.06 0.72 11.04
C ARG A 355 22.42 1.92 10.34
N LEU A 356 21.35 2.46 10.91
CA LEU A 356 20.59 3.62 10.42
C LEU A 356 20.43 4.70 11.50
N PRO A 357 20.42 5.99 11.14
CA PRO A 357 20.12 7.05 12.09
C PRO A 357 18.61 7.10 12.32
N PHE A 358 18.09 6.39 13.33
CA PHE A 358 16.65 6.32 13.58
C PHE A 358 16.05 7.69 13.87
N ALA A 359 16.78 8.59 14.53
CA ALA A 359 16.34 9.97 14.75
C ALA A 359 16.05 10.71 13.43
N SER A 360 17.00 10.73 12.50
CA SER A 360 16.82 11.41 11.22
C SER A 360 15.78 10.71 10.33
N LEU A 361 15.69 9.38 10.40
CA LEU A 361 14.64 8.61 9.72
C LEU A 361 13.25 8.99 10.25
N PHE A 362 13.09 9.04 11.58
CA PHE A 362 11.85 9.44 12.24
C PHE A 362 11.41 10.85 11.81
N ASP A 363 12.33 11.83 11.87
CA ASP A 363 12.02 13.22 11.50
C ASP A 363 11.64 13.34 10.02
N THR A 364 12.36 12.62 9.15
CA THR A 364 12.08 12.60 7.71
C THR A 364 10.72 11.99 7.43
N LEU A 365 10.40 10.84 8.05
CA LEU A 365 9.10 10.20 7.92
C LEU A 365 8.00 11.18 8.33
N GLY A 366 8.07 11.77 9.54
CA GLY A 366 7.09 12.75 10.03
C GLY A 366 6.84 13.91 9.05
N SER A 367 7.90 14.45 8.43
CA SER A 367 7.76 15.53 7.44
C SER A 367 7.13 15.10 6.10
N CYS A 368 7.06 13.80 5.83
CA CYS A 368 6.71 13.24 4.52
C CYS A 368 5.45 12.37 4.52
N LEU A 369 4.72 12.20 5.63
CA LEU A 369 3.52 11.33 5.70
C LEU A 369 2.31 11.83 4.89
N ALA A 370 2.39 13.03 4.31
CA ALA A 370 1.45 13.45 3.26
C ALA A 370 1.58 12.61 1.98
N ASP A 371 2.70 11.88 1.83
CA ASP A 371 3.01 10.99 0.72
C ASP A 371 2.75 9.51 1.09
N GLU A 372 1.92 8.84 0.30
CA GLU A 372 1.62 7.40 0.40
C GLU A 372 2.86 6.51 0.44
N THR A 373 3.91 6.80 -0.34
CA THR A 373 5.15 5.99 -0.33
C THR A 373 5.86 6.06 1.02
N SER A 374 5.81 7.22 1.68
CA SER A 374 6.42 7.42 3.00
C SER A 374 5.58 6.78 4.11
N VAL A 375 4.25 6.74 3.96
CA VAL A 375 3.37 6.00 4.86
C VAL A 375 3.60 4.49 4.73
N LEU A 376 3.77 3.98 3.51
CA LEU A 376 4.07 2.57 3.28
C LEU A 376 5.43 2.17 3.88
N LEU A 377 6.46 3.03 3.74
CA LEU A 377 7.74 2.82 4.42
C LEU A 377 7.59 2.81 5.95
N LEU A 378 6.81 3.74 6.51
CA LEU A 378 6.54 3.76 7.95
C LEU A 378 5.87 2.46 8.40
N TYR A 379 4.86 1.98 7.67
CA TYR A 379 4.23 0.69 7.91
C TYR A 379 5.25 -0.45 7.93
N SER A 380 6.06 -0.59 6.87
CA SER A 380 7.03 -1.68 6.77
C SER A 380 8.07 -1.65 7.90
N LEU A 381 8.45 -0.45 8.37
CA LEU A 381 9.36 -0.29 9.51
C LEU A 381 8.72 -0.62 10.86
N VAL A 382 7.52 -0.10 11.16
CA VAL A 382 6.88 -0.34 12.48
C VAL A 382 6.30 -1.74 12.61
N HIS A 383 5.95 -2.38 11.50
CA HIS A 383 5.48 -3.76 11.48
C HIS A 383 6.65 -4.76 11.49
N GLY A 384 7.68 -4.54 10.67
CA GLY A 384 8.78 -5.50 10.48
C GLY A 384 9.98 -5.32 11.39
N ASN A 385 10.31 -4.10 11.83
CA ASN A 385 11.50 -3.85 12.65
C ASN A 385 11.11 -3.54 14.10
N SER A 386 11.34 -4.52 14.99
CA SER A 386 11.04 -4.41 16.43
C SER A 386 11.78 -3.26 17.11
N ASP A 387 13.02 -2.99 16.71
CA ASP A 387 13.87 -1.97 17.34
C ASP A 387 13.45 -0.57 16.92
N PHE A 388 13.02 -0.39 15.68
CA PHE A 388 12.45 0.87 15.20
C PHE A 388 11.08 1.11 15.83
N LEU A 389 10.25 0.07 15.97
CA LEU A 389 9.00 0.17 16.71
C LEU A 389 9.24 0.58 18.17
N GLU A 390 10.15 -0.09 18.88
CA GLU A 390 10.53 0.28 20.25
C GLU A 390 11.04 1.73 20.32
N TYR A 391 11.91 2.12 19.39
CA TYR A 391 12.41 3.48 19.26
C TYR A 391 11.27 4.50 19.11
N VAL A 392 10.27 4.23 18.26
CA VAL A 392 9.09 5.08 18.09
C VAL A 392 8.28 5.16 19.39
N LEU A 393 8.03 4.02 20.06
CA LEU A 393 7.19 3.94 21.26
C LEU A 393 7.77 4.70 22.47
N VAL A 394 9.11 4.80 22.59
CA VAL A 394 9.77 5.51 23.70
C VAL A 394 9.97 7.02 23.47
N ARG A 395 9.62 7.53 22.28
CA ARG A 395 9.79 8.96 21.96
C ARG A 395 8.82 9.85 22.74
N THR A 396 9.28 11.06 23.06
CA THR A 396 8.46 12.07 23.76
C THR A 396 7.72 13.03 22.84
N ASP A 397 8.18 13.16 21.61
CA ASP A 397 7.73 14.06 20.55
C ASP A 397 7.01 13.27 19.44
N LEU A 398 6.04 12.45 19.87
CA LEU A 398 5.19 11.63 19.01
C LEU A 398 4.28 12.46 18.10
N ASP A 399 4.04 13.72 18.44
CA ASP A 399 3.29 14.67 17.61
C ASP A 399 3.94 14.86 16.24
N THR A 400 5.26 14.74 16.11
CA THR A 400 5.96 14.79 14.82
C THR A 400 5.47 13.72 13.84
N LEU A 401 5.07 12.53 14.33
CA LEU A 401 4.51 11.44 13.51
C LEU A 401 2.98 11.49 13.47
N LEU A 402 2.35 11.64 14.63
CA LEU A 402 0.90 11.54 14.79
C LEU A 402 0.17 12.74 14.18
N MET A 403 0.71 13.97 14.24
CA MET A 403 0.01 15.15 13.70
C MET A 403 -0.24 15.06 12.19
N PRO A 404 0.76 14.75 11.34
CA PRO A 404 0.54 14.52 9.91
C PRO A 404 -0.47 13.39 9.62
N MET A 405 -0.41 12.28 10.36
CA MET A 405 -1.34 11.16 10.19
C MET A 405 -2.78 11.55 10.52
N LEU A 406 -2.99 12.29 11.61
CA LEU A 406 -4.31 12.78 12.01
C LEU A 406 -4.85 13.82 11.02
N GLU A 407 -3.98 14.64 10.44
CA GLU A 407 -4.34 15.58 9.37
C GLU A 407 -4.72 14.83 8.08
N THR A 408 -4.03 13.73 7.74
CA THR A 408 -4.42 12.85 6.62
C THR A 408 -5.82 12.28 6.82
N LEU A 409 -6.12 11.74 8.02
CA LEU A 409 -7.47 11.23 8.34
C LEU A 409 -8.53 12.34 8.36
N TYR A 410 -8.17 13.54 8.83
CA TYR A 410 -9.07 14.69 8.78
C TYR A 410 -9.48 15.05 7.34
N ASN A 411 -8.51 14.97 6.42
CA ASN A 411 -8.67 15.22 5.00
C ASN A 411 -9.02 13.96 4.20
N ALA A 412 -9.57 12.91 4.83
CA ALA A 412 -9.97 11.65 4.19
C ALA A 412 -10.71 11.82 2.84
N PRO A 413 -11.64 12.78 2.64
CA PRO A 413 -12.31 12.96 1.34
C PRO A 413 -11.38 13.33 0.18
N ARG A 414 -10.14 13.78 0.44
CA ARG A 414 -9.13 14.19 -0.55
C ARG A 414 -7.98 13.19 -0.64
N ARG A 415 -8.11 12.01 -0.03
CA ARG A 415 -7.06 10.98 0.05
C ARG A 415 -7.59 9.67 -0.53
N THR A 416 -6.66 8.85 -1.02
CA THR A 416 -6.99 7.49 -1.48
C THR A 416 -7.39 6.62 -0.29
N SER A 417 -8.24 5.61 -0.52
CA SER A 417 -8.60 4.64 0.53
C SER A 417 -7.37 3.94 1.10
N ASN A 418 -6.42 3.57 0.25
CA ASN A 418 -5.15 2.94 0.66
C ASN A 418 -4.35 3.82 1.63
N HIS A 419 -4.27 5.14 1.37
CA HIS A 419 -3.61 6.07 2.29
C HIS A 419 -4.29 6.08 3.66
N ILE A 420 -5.63 6.09 3.68
CA ILE A 420 -6.41 6.08 4.92
C ILE A 420 -6.19 4.76 5.68
N TYR A 421 -6.27 3.62 5.01
CA TYR A 421 -6.10 2.31 5.65
C TYR A 421 -4.70 2.16 6.25
N MET A 422 -3.65 2.50 5.52
CA MET A 422 -2.28 2.38 6.05
C MET A 422 -2.09 3.26 7.30
N VAL A 423 -2.65 4.48 7.31
CA VAL A 423 -2.60 5.33 8.51
C VAL A 423 -3.36 4.69 9.67
N LEU A 424 -4.55 4.13 9.44
CA LEU A 424 -5.32 3.45 10.50
C LEU A 424 -4.61 2.20 11.02
N ILE A 425 -3.97 1.41 10.15
CA ILE A 425 -3.17 0.24 10.53
C ILE A 425 -1.98 0.67 11.39
N ILE A 426 -1.26 1.72 11.02
CA ILE A 426 -0.13 2.23 11.81
C ILE A 426 -0.61 2.71 13.19
N LEU A 427 -1.74 3.44 13.25
CA LEU A 427 -2.33 3.84 14.52
C LEU A 427 -2.73 2.62 15.38
N LEU A 428 -3.28 1.58 14.76
CA LEU A 428 -3.61 0.34 15.45
C LEU A 428 -2.35 -0.32 16.01
N ILE A 429 -1.30 -0.51 15.21
CA ILE A 429 0.00 -1.08 15.62
C ILE A 429 0.58 -0.34 16.82
N LEU A 430 0.62 1.01 16.76
CA LEU A 430 1.14 1.83 17.87
C LEU A 430 0.26 1.72 19.13
N SER A 431 -1.07 1.66 18.96
CA SER A 431 -2.02 1.54 20.08
C SER A 431 -1.94 0.19 20.80
N GLN A 432 -1.25 -0.82 20.26
CA GLN A 432 -1.07 -2.09 20.97
C GLN A 432 -0.24 -1.92 22.24
N ASP A 433 0.63 -0.90 22.30
CA ASP A 433 1.45 -0.62 23.47
C ASP A 433 0.75 0.30 24.48
N SER A 434 0.78 -0.15 25.74
CA SER A 434 0.16 0.57 26.86
C SER A 434 0.91 1.86 27.26
N SER A 435 2.23 1.92 27.02
CA SER A 435 3.04 3.09 27.34
C SER A 435 2.75 4.22 26.37
N PHE A 436 2.66 3.91 25.08
CA PHE A 436 2.18 4.80 24.03
C PHE A 436 0.78 5.35 24.34
N ASN A 437 -0.18 4.48 24.66
CA ASN A 437 -1.54 4.92 25.00
C ASN A 437 -1.58 5.87 26.21
N SER A 438 -0.63 5.73 27.15
CA SER A 438 -0.51 6.60 28.31
C SER A 438 0.25 7.91 28.03
N SER A 439 1.19 7.91 27.07
CA SER A 439 2.05 9.07 26.76
C SER A 439 1.32 10.11 25.91
N ILE A 440 0.48 9.69 24.97
CA ILE A 440 -0.29 10.59 24.08
C ILE A 440 -1.22 11.55 24.84
N TYR A 441 -1.72 11.19 26.03
CA TYR A 441 -2.56 12.08 26.85
C TYR A 441 -1.75 13.11 27.65
N LYS A 442 -0.43 12.89 27.83
CA LYS A 442 0.47 13.83 28.51
C LYS A 442 1.04 14.89 27.56
N LEU A 443 1.05 14.61 26.26
CA LEU A 443 1.52 15.55 25.23
C LEU A 443 0.44 16.59 24.95
N MET A 444 0.69 17.83 25.37
CA MET A 444 -0.23 18.96 25.21
C MET A 444 0.09 19.76 23.96
N LEU A 445 -0.89 19.89 23.07
CA LEU A 445 -0.81 20.66 21.83
C LEU A 445 -1.25 22.11 22.08
N PRO A 446 -0.42 23.12 21.73
CA PRO A 446 -0.82 24.52 21.86
C PRO A 446 -2.06 24.86 21.02
N SER A 447 -2.09 24.40 19.77
CA SER A 447 -3.19 24.61 18.84
C SER A 447 -3.14 23.60 17.69
N VAL A 448 -4.30 23.32 17.09
CA VAL A 448 -4.42 22.48 15.88
C VAL A 448 -4.98 23.34 14.73
N PRO A 449 -4.13 23.98 13.91
CA PRO A 449 -4.56 25.02 12.97
C PRO A 449 -5.39 24.50 11.79
N TRP A 450 -5.20 23.24 11.39
CA TRP A 450 -5.93 22.62 10.28
C TRP A 450 -7.33 22.12 10.65
N TYR A 451 -7.68 22.07 11.95
CA TYR A 451 -8.99 21.61 12.40
C TYR A 451 -10.02 22.75 12.39
N GLN A 452 -11.03 22.67 11.52
CA GLN A 452 -11.90 23.81 11.21
C GLN A 452 -13.20 23.87 12.02
N GLU A 453 -13.67 22.75 12.58
CA GLU A 453 -14.98 22.68 13.24
C GLU A 453 -15.02 23.40 14.58
N ARG A 454 -13.87 23.50 15.27
CA ARG A 454 -13.75 24.13 16.59
C ARG A 454 -12.30 24.51 16.86
N LEU A 455 -12.08 25.65 17.52
CA LEU A 455 -10.76 25.98 18.05
C LEU A 455 -10.36 25.01 19.16
N LEU A 456 -9.33 24.20 18.89
CA LEU A 456 -8.73 23.28 19.86
C LEU A 456 -7.48 23.93 20.45
N HIS A 457 -7.62 24.57 21.60
CA HIS A 457 -6.51 25.16 22.36
C HIS A 457 -6.16 24.28 23.57
N GLN A 458 -4.86 24.06 23.81
CA GLN A 458 -4.38 23.25 24.94
C GLN A 458 -5.07 21.88 25.04
N THR A 459 -5.21 21.18 23.91
CA THR A 459 -5.75 19.82 23.89
C THR A 459 -4.62 18.81 23.97
N SER A 460 -4.82 17.67 24.64
CA SER A 460 -3.85 16.58 24.55
C SER A 460 -3.91 15.92 23.16
N LEU A 461 -2.79 15.37 22.71
CA LEU A 461 -2.72 14.60 21.46
C LEU A 461 -3.67 13.39 21.50
N GLY A 462 -3.78 12.71 22.65
CA GLY A 462 -4.76 11.64 22.86
C GLY A 462 -6.21 12.12 22.70
N SER A 463 -6.56 13.32 23.18
CA SER A 463 -7.90 13.89 22.94
C SER A 463 -8.14 14.17 21.46
N LEU A 464 -7.14 14.66 20.73
CA LEU A 464 -7.22 14.90 19.29
C LEU A 464 -7.40 13.58 18.52
N MET A 465 -6.63 12.54 18.86
CA MET A 465 -6.78 11.20 18.27
C MET A 465 -8.21 10.67 18.42
N VAL A 466 -8.80 10.78 19.61
CA VAL A 466 -10.21 10.38 19.84
C VAL A 466 -11.17 11.16 18.93
N ILE A 467 -10.99 12.49 18.83
CA ILE A 467 -11.83 13.34 17.97
C ILE A 467 -11.75 12.93 16.50
N ILE A 468 -10.53 12.68 16.00
CA ILE A 468 -10.30 12.34 14.59
C ILE A 468 -10.79 10.93 14.26
N LEU A 469 -10.51 9.93 15.10
CA LEU A 469 -11.02 8.56 14.89
C LEU A 469 -12.55 8.53 14.85
N ILE A 470 -13.23 9.25 15.74
CA ILE A 470 -14.70 9.36 15.74
C ILE A 470 -15.20 10.10 14.49
N ARG A 471 -14.48 11.13 14.04
CA ARG A 471 -14.79 11.83 12.79
C ARG A 471 -14.67 10.89 11.59
N THR A 472 -13.63 10.07 11.53
CA THR A 472 -13.40 9.09 10.47
C THR A 472 -14.51 8.04 10.44
N VAL A 473 -14.92 7.53 11.61
CA VAL A 473 -16.10 6.65 11.75
C VAL A 473 -17.38 7.32 11.23
N LYS A 474 -17.60 8.60 11.59
CA LYS A 474 -18.77 9.36 11.11
C LYS A 474 -18.76 9.53 9.59
N TYR A 475 -17.60 9.88 9.01
CA TYR A 475 -17.44 10.05 7.57
C TYR A 475 -17.76 8.74 6.85
N ASN A 476 -17.18 7.62 7.33
CA ASN A 476 -17.41 6.30 6.80
C ASN A 476 -18.88 5.91 6.79
N LEU A 477 -19.59 6.11 7.91
CA LEU A 477 -21.02 5.82 8.02
C LEU A 477 -21.86 6.57 6.98
N SER A 478 -21.46 7.81 6.67
CA SER A 478 -22.19 8.69 5.76
C SER A 478 -21.87 8.49 4.28
N LYS A 479 -20.69 7.96 3.94
CA LYS A 479 -20.17 7.95 2.56
C LYS A 479 -19.71 6.58 2.07
N LEU A 480 -18.85 5.91 2.83
CA LEU A 480 -18.10 4.75 2.34
C LEU A 480 -18.76 3.42 2.74
N ARG A 481 -19.38 3.35 3.94
CA ARG A 481 -19.98 2.14 4.54
C ARG A 481 -19.01 0.95 4.64
N ASP A 482 -17.74 1.25 4.86
CA ASP A 482 -16.67 0.27 4.91
C ASP A 482 -16.52 -0.34 6.32
N VAL A 483 -16.62 -1.65 6.41
CA VAL A 483 -16.50 -2.40 7.67
C VAL A 483 -15.08 -2.32 8.25
N TYR A 484 -14.06 -2.43 7.41
CA TYR A 484 -12.65 -2.45 7.80
C TYR A 484 -12.23 -1.12 8.44
N LEU A 485 -12.70 0.00 7.89
CA LEU A 485 -12.44 1.33 8.44
C LEU A 485 -13.05 1.49 9.84
N HIS A 486 -14.30 1.02 10.03
CA HIS A 486 -14.95 1.03 11.35
C HIS A 486 -14.17 0.20 12.37
N THR A 487 -13.80 -1.03 12.00
CA THR A 487 -13.08 -1.96 12.88
C THR A 487 -11.75 -1.38 13.35
N ASN A 488 -10.92 -0.85 12.45
CA ASN A 488 -9.63 -0.27 12.84
C ASN A 488 -9.76 0.96 13.75
N CYS A 489 -10.74 1.85 13.47
CA CYS A 489 -10.98 3.01 14.32
C CYS A 489 -11.43 2.61 15.73
N LEU A 490 -12.39 1.68 15.83
CA LEU A 490 -12.93 1.22 17.11
C LEU A 490 -11.89 0.40 17.90
N ALA A 491 -11.10 -0.43 17.22
CA ALA A 491 -9.99 -1.18 17.81
C ALA A 491 -8.95 -0.25 18.44
N THR A 492 -8.55 0.80 17.71
CA THR A 492 -7.62 1.82 18.21
C THR A 492 -8.21 2.56 19.43
N LEU A 493 -9.48 2.97 19.36
CA LEU A 493 -10.16 3.62 20.49
C LEU A 493 -10.27 2.71 21.72
N ALA A 494 -10.54 1.42 21.52
CA ALA A 494 -10.63 0.42 22.59
C ALA A 494 -9.29 0.19 23.29
N ASN A 495 -8.19 0.12 22.53
CA ASN A 495 -6.85 0.04 23.09
C ASN A 495 -6.50 1.28 23.93
N MET A 496 -6.90 2.48 23.47
CA MET A 496 -6.65 3.74 24.16
C MET A 496 -7.49 3.94 25.43
N ALA A 497 -8.71 3.37 25.48
CA ALA A 497 -9.74 3.67 26.49
C ALA A 497 -9.30 3.48 27.96
N PRO A 498 -8.59 2.41 28.35
CA PRO A 498 -8.14 2.19 29.73
C PRO A 498 -7.08 3.21 30.21
N HIS A 499 -6.39 3.86 29.27
CA HIS A 499 -5.26 4.77 29.53
C HIS A 499 -5.64 6.25 29.47
N VAL A 500 -6.91 6.56 29.19
CA VAL A 500 -7.41 7.92 29.03
C VAL A 500 -7.08 8.77 30.26
N HIS A 501 -6.53 9.96 30.04
CA HIS A 501 -6.19 10.91 31.10
C HIS A 501 -6.61 12.33 30.73
N ARG A 502 -7.43 12.95 31.58
CA ARG A 502 -7.94 14.32 31.41
C ARG A 502 -8.46 14.58 30.00
N LEU A 503 -9.35 13.71 29.52
CA LEU A 503 -9.97 13.86 28.21
C LEU A 503 -10.71 15.20 28.11
N SER A 504 -10.52 15.93 26.99
CA SER A 504 -11.20 17.21 26.79
C SER A 504 -12.73 17.06 26.78
N ALA A 505 -13.46 18.08 27.24
CA ALA A 505 -14.93 18.12 27.19
C ALA A 505 -15.47 17.79 25.78
N TYR A 506 -14.80 18.31 24.75
CA TYR A 506 -15.19 18.07 23.36
C TYR A 506 -15.01 16.60 22.94
N ALA A 507 -13.87 15.98 23.26
CA ALA A 507 -13.62 14.57 22.98
C ALA A 507 -14.59 13.65 23.76
N SER A 508 -14.87 13.96 25.04
CA SER A 508 -15.86 13.26 25.87
C SER A 508 -17.26 13.31 25.26
N GLN A 509 -17.71 14.49 24.79
CA GLN A 509 -18.98 14.62 24.08
C GLN A 509 -19.00 13.83 22.77
N ARG A 510 -17.89 13.81 22.01
CA ARG A 510 -17.80 13.02 20.77
C ARG A 510 -17.89 11.51 21.05
N LEU A 511 -17.33 11.01 22.15
CA LEU A 511 -17.45 9.60 22.55
C LEU A 511 -18.91 9.19 22.79
N VAL A 512 -19.68 9.98 23.55
CA VAL A 512 -21.10 9.68 23.78
C VAL A 512 -21.90 9.84 22.47
N SER A 513 -21.56 10.84 21.66
CA SER A 513 -22.17 11.02 20.33
C SER A 513 -21.88 9.88 19.35
N LEU A 514 -20.80 9.12 19.52
CA LEU A 514 -20.49 7.96 18.69
C LEU A 514 -21.53 6.86 18.91
N PHE A 515 -21.84 6.56 20.18
CA PHE A 515 -22.89 5.59 20.52
C PHE A 515 -24.25 6.04 19.95
N ASP A 516 -24.62 7.30 20.16
CA ASP A 516 -25.87 7.90 19.64
C ASP A 516 -25.98 7.85 18.10
N MET A 517 -24.86 8.00 17.39
CA MET A 517 -24.80 7.93 15.93
C MET A 517 -25.03 6.50 15.44
N LEU A 518 -24.31 5.53 15.99
CA LEU A 518 -24.42 4.13 15.60
C LEU A 518 -25.79 3.54 16.01
N SER A 519 -26.34 3.99 17.14
CA SER A 519 -27.63 3.51 17.65
C SER A 519 -28.79 3.91 16.76
N ARG A 520 -28.75 5.13 16.20
CA ARG A 520 -29.72 5.58 15.19
C ARG A 520 -29.67 4.74 13.92
N LYS A 521 -28.48 4.38 13.44
CA LYS A 521 -28.34 3.51 12.27
C LYS A 521 -28.83 2.10 12.57
N TYR A 522 -28.48 1.54 13.73
CA TYR A 522 -28.97 0.24 14.19
C TYR A 522 -30.51 0.20 14.29
N ASN A 523 -31.11 1.18 14.96
CA ASN A 523 -32.57 1.26 15.12
C ASN A 523 -33.28 1.36 13.76
N LYS A 524 -32.74 2.17 12.83
CA LYS A 524 -33.29 2.27 11.47
C LYS A 524 -33.25 0.93 10.73
N LEU A 525 -32.17 0.17 10.87
CA LEU A 525 -32.07 -1.18 10.28
C LEU A 525 -33.03 -2.17 10.96
N ALA A 526 -33.19 -2.07 12.29
CA ALA A 526 -34.10 -2.92 13.06
C ALA A 526 -35.58 -2.65 12.71
N GLU A 527 -35.97 -1.39 12.52
CA GLU A 527 -37.31 -1.00 12.06
C GLU A 527 -37.61 -1.58 10.67
N ILE A 528 -36.69 -1.43 9.71
CA ILE A 528 -36.84 -1.99 8.37
C ILE A 528 -37.03 -3.52 8.41
N LYS A 529 -36.32 -4.21 9.31
CA LYS A 529 -36.45 -5.66 9.49
C LYS A 529 -37.83 -6.02 10.07
N ASN A 530 -38.30 -5.30 11.07
CA ASN A 530 -39.59 -5.54 11.71
C ASN A 530 -40.77 -5.22 10.78
N ASP A 531 -40.71 -4.12 10.02
CA ASP A 531 -41.76 -3.73 9.07
C ASP A 531 -41.92 -4.77 7.96
N LYS A 532 -40.81 -5.33 7.46
CA LYS A 532 -40.83 -6.43 6.47
C LYS A 532 -41.42 -7.72 7.05
N MET A 533 -41.17 -8.00 8.34
CA MET A 533 -41.73 -9.16 9.03
C MET A 533 -43.24 -9.00 9.27
N HIS A 534 -43.73 -7.79 9.54
CA HIS A 534 -45.16 -7.49 9.65
C HIS A 534 -45.90 -7.51 8.31
N MET A 535 -45.24 -7.15 7.20
CA MET A 535 -45.82 -7.27 5.85
C MET A 535 -45.91 -8.73 5.38
N ALA A 536 -45.03 -9.62 5.85
CA ALA A 536 -45.09 -11.05 5.56
C ALA A 536 -46.20 -11.79 6.34
N ASP A 537 -46.57 -11.29 7.53
CA ASP A 537 -47.57 -11.92 8.41
C ASP A 537 -49.02 -11.46 8.12
N GLY A 538 -49.18 -10.37 7.34
CA GLY A 538 -50.48 -9.76 7.00
C GLY A 538 -51.20 -10.36 5.77
N ASP A 539 -50.52 -11.20 4.97
CA ASP A 539 -51.05 -11.69 3.69
C ASP A 539 -51.02 -13.23 3.61
N LEU A 540 -51.80 -13.89 4.47
CA LEU A 540 -52.15 -15.31 4.28
C LEU A 540 -53.49 -15.46 3.57
N ARG A 541 -53.49 -15.28 2.24
CA ARG A 541 -54.39 -16.03 1.34
C ARG A 541 -53.92 -16.03 -0.12
N GLY A 542 -52.84 -16.76 -0.39
CA GLY A 542 -52.48 -17.13 -1.76
C GLY A 542 -51.26 -18.05 -1.79
N ASP A 543 -51.50 -19.33 -2.10
CA ASP A 543 -50.46 -20.31 -2.43
C ASP A 543 -49.43 -19.72 -3.43
N ASN A 544 -48.15 -20.01 -3.18
CA ASN A 544 -46.96 -19.79 -4.04
C ASN A 544 -46.09 -18.55 -3.80
N LEU A 545 -45.61 -18.33 -2.57
CA LEU A 545 -44.39 -17.54 -2.36
C LEU A 545 -43.33 -18.40 -1.67
N SER A 546 -42.26 -18.67 -2.40
CA SER A 546 -41.07 -19.31 -1.88
C SER A 546 -40.34 -18.31 -1.00
N ASP A 547 -40.07 -18.72 0.23
CA ASP A 547 -39.34 -18.04 1.30
C ASP A 547 -37.84 -17.82 0.99
N ASP A 548 -37.47 -17.69 -0.29
CA ASP A 548 -36.07 -17.72 -0.79
C ASP A 548 -35.53 -16.31 -1.16
N ASN A 549 -36.28 -15.21 -0.94
CA ASN A 549 -35.91 -13.85 -1.40
C ASN A 549 -35.72 -12.80 -0.27
N LEU A 550 -35.32 -13.20 0.94
CA LEU A 550 -34.75 -12.25 1.89
C LEU A 550 -33.29 -11.99 1.49
N PRO A 551 -32.84 -10.74 1.26
CA PRO A 551 -31.41 -10.48 1.12
C PRO A 551 -30.76 -10.69 2.48
N ASP A 552 -29.98 -11.78 2.58
CA ASP A 552 -29.18 -12.21 3.75
C ASP A 552 -28.33 -11.04 4.31
N ASP A 553 -27.95 -10.10 3.44
CA ASP A 553 -27.14 -8.91 3.74
C ASP A 553 -27.74 -7.95 4.76
N SER A 554 -29.07 -7.78 4.82
CA SER A 554 -29.67 -6.83 5.79
C SER A 554 -29.58 -7.32 7.23
N ALA A 555 -29.62 -8.65 7.44
CA ALA A 555 -29.46 -9.24 8.76
C ALA A 555 -27.99 -9.19 9.20
N ALA A 556 -27.06 -9.45 8.28
CA ALA A 556 -25.62 -9.31 8.51
C ALA A 556 -25.23 -7.86 8.88
N GLU A 557 -25.73 -6.86 8.13
CA GLU A 557 -25.48 -5.44 8.44
C GLU A 557 -26.01 -5.07 9.84
N LEU A 558 -27.22 -5.53 10.20
CA LEU A 558 -27.78 -5.27 11.53
C LEU A 558 -26.92 -5.88 12.66
N HIS A 559 -26.44 -7.11 12.46
CA HIS A 559 -25.53 -7.76 13.42
C HIS A 559 -24.21 -7.00 13.56
N LEU A 560 -23.64 -6.55 12.44
CA LEU A 560 -22.41 -5.77 12.44
C LEU A 560 -22.55 -4.47 13.25
N TYR A 561 -23.62 -3.71 13.06
CA TYR A 561 -23.85 -2.49 13.85
C TYR A 561 -24.11 -2.77 15.32
N ALA A 562 -24.72 -3.93 15.65
CA ALA A 562 -24.86 -4.36 17.04
C ALA A 562 -23.49 -4.61 17.68
N ASP A 563 -22.54 -5.19 16.94
CA ASP A 563 -21.18 -5.45 17.43
C ASP A 563 -20.38 -4.15 17.57
N PHE A 564 -20.53 -3.20 16.64
CA PHE A 564 -19.95 -1.86 16.79
C PHE A 564 -20.48 -1.13 18.02
N LEU A 565 -21.80 -1.18 18.26
CA LEU A 565 -22.40 -0.60 19.47
C LEU A 565 -21.86 -1.24 20.74
N ARG A 566 -21.69 -2.56 20.72
CA ARG A 566 -21.11 -3.29 21.85
C ARG A 566 -19.68 -2.82 22.12
N ILE A 567 -18.83 -2.70 21.11
CA ILE A 567 -17.45 -2.22 21.27
C ILE A 567 -17.43 -0.79 21.84
N VAL A 568 -18.33 0.09 21.40
CA VAL A 568 -18.43 1.46 21.97
C VAL A 568 -18.85 1.44 23.44
N LEU A 569 -19.78 0.57 23.83
CA LEU A 569 -20.13 0.38 25.24
C LEU A 569 -18.97 -0.20 26.06
N GLU A 570 -18.18 -1.11 25.50
CA GLU A 570 -16.97 -1.65 26.12
C GLU A 570 -15.89 -0.58 26.27
N ILE A 571 -15.72 0.33 25.29
CA ILE A 571 -14.86 1.52 25.37
C ILE A 571 -15.28 2.41 26.55
N LEU A 572 -16.58 2.75 26.64
CA LEU A 572 -17.08 3.58 27.73
C LEU A 572 -16.85 2.89 29.09
N ASN A 573 -17.14 1.58 29.17
CA ASN A 573 -16.89 0.78 30.37
C ASN A 573 -15.41 0.76 30.76
N ALA A 574 -14.50 0.62 29.80
CA ALA A 574 -13.06 0.66 30.07
C ALA A 574 -12.64 1.99 30.70
N ILE A 575 -13.15 3.12 30.18
CA ILE A 575 -12.88 4.44 30.78
C ILE A 575 -13.47 4.53 32.19
N LEU A 576 -14.73 4.11 32.37
CA LEU A 576 -15.44 4.20 33.66
C LEU A 576 -14.81 3.31 34.75
N THR A 577 -14.27 2.16 34.36
CA THR A 577 -13.65 1.20 35.28
C THR A 577 -12.21 1.57 35.61
N TYR A 578 -11.39 1.90 34.61
CA TYR A 578 -9.94 2.05 34.80
C TYR A 578 -9.47 3.51 34.91
N ALA A 579 -10.24 4.47 34.40
CA ALA A 579 -9.78 5.85 34.21
C ALA A 579 -10.72 6.94 34.79
N LEU A 580 -11.91 6.59 35.31
CA LEU A 580 -12.93 7.54 35.75
C LEU A 580 -12.42 8.63 36.70
N PRO A 581 -11.63 8.33 37.76
CA PRO A 581 -11.21 9.35 38.72
C PRO A 581 -10.41 10.50 38.10
N ARG A 582 -9.85 10.30 36.89
CA ARG A 582 -9.02 11.26 36.15
C ARG A 582 -9.77 11.92 34.99
N ASN A 583 -11.04 11.58 34.77
CA ASN A 583 -11.82 11.96 33.59
C ASN A 583 -13.23 12.47 33.94
N PRO A 584 -13.34 13.58 34.69
CA PRO A 584 -14.64 14.15 35.08
C PRO A 584 -15.49 14.57 33.88
N GLU A 585 -14.87 15.03 32.79
CA GLU A 585 -15.57 15.43 31.57
C GLU A 585 -16.32 14.27 30.88
N VAL A 586 -15.83 13.04 31.04
CA VAL A 586 -16.52 11.85 30.51
C VAL A 586 -17.77 11.57 31.32
N VAL A 587 -17.69 11.66 32.66
CA VAL A 587 -18.84 11.52 33.54
C VAL A 587 -19.88 12.60 33.23
N TYR A 588 -19.45 13.86 33.09
CA TYR A 588 -20.33 14.96 32.71
C TYR A 588 -21.04 14.70 31.37
N ALA A 589 -20.30 14.26 30.33
CA ALA A 589 -20.88 13.97 29.03
C ALA A 589 -21.93 12.84 29.08
N ILE A 590 -21.69 11.80 29.88
CA ILE A 590 -22.62 10.67 30.08
C ILE A 590 -23.88 11.13 30.83
N MET A 591 -23.72 11.91 31.91
CA MET A 591 -24.86 12.46 32.66
C MET A 591 -25.71 13.39 31.81
N HIS A 592 -25.08 14.28 31.04
CA HIS A 592 -25.78 15.24 30.18
C HIS A 592 -26.58 14.57 29.05
N ARG A 593 -26.17 13.38 28.60
CA ARG A 593 -26.82 12.64 27.50
C ARG A 593 -27.32 11.25 27.94
N GLN A 594 -27.74 11.12 29.20
CA GLN A 594 -28.18 9.85 29.77
C GLN A 594 -29.38 9.24 29.02
N GLU A 595 -30.19 10.06 28.35
CA GLU A 595 -31.35 9.61 27.56
C GLU A 595 -30.97 8.74 26.36
N VAL A 596 -29.73 8.84 25.87
CA VAL A 596 -29.25 8.02 24.74
C VAL A 596 -29.15 6.54 25.11
N PHE A 597 -28.90 6.23 26.39
CA PHE A 597 -28.70 4.85 26.86
C PHE A 597 -30.01 4.15 27.24
N LEU A 598 -31.05 4.91 27.61
CA LEU A 598 -32.33 4.39 28.11
C LEU A 598 -33.01 3.37 27.17
N PRO A 599 -33.08 3.59 25.83
CA PRO A 599 -33.76 2.65 24.93
C PRO A 599 -33.13 1.25 24.92
N PHE A 600 -31.86 1.13 25.28
CA PHE A 600 -31.09 -0.10 25.22
C PHE A 600 -30.99 -0.83 26.56
N LYS A 601 -31.55 -0.28 27.65
CA LYS A 601 -31.39 -0.80 29.02
C LYS A 601 -31.71 -2.30 29.13
N ASN A 602 -32.75 -2.76 28.43
CA ASN A 602 -33.19 -4.16 28.46
C ASN A 602 -32.70 -4.97 27.24
N HIS A 603 -31.80 -4.41 26.42
CA HIS A 603 -31.32 -5.08 25.22
C HIS A 603 -30.38 -6.24 25.61
N PRO A 604 -30.62 -7.48 25.16
CA PRO A 604 -29.92 -8.67 25.66
C PRO A 604 -28.41 -8.64 25.42
N ARG A 605 -27.95 -8.00 24.34
CA ARG A 605 -26.51 -7.85 24.04
C ARG A 605 -25.80 -6.74 24.84
N PHE A 606 -26.55 -5.79 25.40
CA PHE A 606 -25.99 -4.55 25.96
C PHE A 606 -26.27 -4.38 27.46
N ASN A 607 -27.25 -5.11 28.02
CA ASN A 607 -27.71 -4.94 29.39
C ASN A 607 -26.56 -4.92 30.41
N GLU A 608 -25.68 -5.91 30.38
CA GLU A 608 -24.56 -5.99 31.35
C GLU A 608 -23.61 -4.79 31.28
N LEU A 609 -23.33 -4.29 30.07
CA LEU A 609 -22.47 -3.13 29.86
C LEU A 609 -23.16 -1.83 30.28
N LEU A 610 -24.48 -1.75 30.10
CA LEU A 610 -25.30 -0.60 30.48
C LEU A 610 -25.54 -0.53 31.98
N GLU A 611 -25.64 -1.66 32.69
CA GLU A 611 -25.76 -1.70 34.16
C GLU A 611 -24.62 -0.95 34.84
N ASN A 612 -23.39 -1.09 34.34
CA ASN A 612 -22.23 -0.32 34.82
C ASN A 612 -22.39 1.19 34.59
N ILE A 613 -22.86 1.58 33.40
CA ILE A 613 -23.10 3.00 33.09
C ILE A 613 -24.19 3.58 34.00
N PHE A 614 -25.28 2.84 34.23
CA PHE A 614 -26.34 3.25 35.16
C PHE A 614 -25.85 3.29 36.62
N THR A 615 -24.98 2.36 37.03
CA THR A 615 -24.37 2.40 38.37
C THR A 615 -23.57 3.68 38.60
N VAL A 616 -22.80 4.12 37.59
CA VAL A 616 -22.10 5.41 37.63
C VAL A 616 -23.10 6.57 37.65
N LEU A 617 -24.12 6.55 36.78
CA LEU A 617 -25.15 7.60 36.74
C LEU A 617 -25.86 7.75 38.09
N ASP A 618 -26.28 6.65 38.72
CA ASP A 618 -26.97 6.65 40.02
C ASP A 618 -26.09 7.24 41.13
N PHE A 619 -24.80 6.89 41.14
CA PHE A 619 -23.84 7.46 42.10
C PHE A 619 -23.71 8.98 41.94
N PHE A 620 -23.55 9.49 40.71
CA PHE A 620 -23.36 10.93 40.52
C PHE A 620 -24.68 11.72 40.62
N ASN A 621 -25.80 11.20 40.09
CA ASN A 621 -27.12 11.83 40.20
C ASN A 621 -27.55 11.98 41.66
N SER A 622 -27.41 10.93 42.49
CA SER A 622 -27.74 11.02 43.92
C SER A 622 -26.92 12.06 44.69
N ARG A 623 -25.68 12.32 44.27
CA ARG A 623 -24.82 13.36 44.84
C ARG A 623 -25.18 14.76 44.39
N MET A 624 -25.76 14.91 43.20
CA MET A 624 -26.34 16.17 42.76
C MET A 624 -27.64 16.45 43.52
N ASP A 625 -28.52 15.46 43.64
CA ASP A 625 -29.81 15.59 44.34
C ASP A 625 -29.63 15.90 45.84
N ALA A 626 -28.51 15.45 46.44
CA ALA A 626 -28.16 15.75 47.81
C ALA A 626 -27.68 17.20 48.05
N GLN A 627 -27.45 18.00 47.00
CA GLN A 627 -27.11 19.41 47.16
C GLN A 627 -28.38 20.22 47.33
N GLU A 628 -28.50 20.91 48.47
CA GLU A 628 -29.52 21.93 48.64
C GLU A 628 -29.17 23.14 47.75
N MET A 629 -30.00 23.40 46.73
CA MET A 629 -29.84 24.54 45.83
C MET A 629 -31.14 25.30 45.67
N ASP A 630 -31.09 26.61 45.95
CA ASP A 630 -32.06 27.60 45.49
C ASP A 630 -31.59 28.15 44.12
N GLY A 631 -32.02 27.54 43.01
CA GLY A 631 -31.76 28.06 41.64
C GLY A 631 -31.49 26.99 40.57
N GLU A 632 -31.29 27.43 39.31
CA GLU A 632 -30.93 26.56 38.17
C GLU A 632 -29.46 26.10 38.24
N TRP A 633 -29.19 24.90 37.71
CA TRP A 633 -27.86 24.31 37.65
C TRP A 633 -26.98 24.98 36.56
N SER A 634 -25.82 25.52 36.95
CA SER A 634 -24.79 25.94 35.97
C SER A 634 -23.83 24.80 35.63
N VAL A 635 -23.22 24.86 34.43
CA VAL A 635 -22.26 23.84 33.96
C VAL A 635 -21.05 23.76 34.90
N GLU A 636 -20.55 24.90 35.35
CA GLU A 636 -19.39 24.98 36.24
C GLU A 636 -19.66 24.30 37.58
N LYS A 637 -20.86 24.51 38.15
CA LYS A 637 -21.24 23.93 39.45
C LYS A 637 -21.45 22.43 39.35
N VAL A 638 -22.09 21.95 38.28
CA VAL A 638 -22.23 20.51 38.02
C VAL A 638 -20.86 19.86 37.88
N LEU A 639 -19.97 20.45 37.09
CA LEU A 639 -18.63 19.92 36.87
C LEU A 639 -17.80 19.92 38.17
N GLU A 640 -17.92 20.95 39.02
CA GLU A 640 -17.27 21.00 40.32
C GLU A 640 -17.71 19.84 41.24
N ILE A 641 -19.01 19.56 41.30
CA ILE A 641 -19.56 18.42 42.05
C ILE A 641 -19.01 17.10 41.50
N ILE A 642 -18.99 16.94 40.18
CA ILE A 642 -18.43 15.74 39.53
C ILE A 642 -16.96 15.58 39.89
N ILE A 643 -16.14 16.63 39.74
CA ILE A 643 -14.70 16.61 40.07
C ILE A 643 -14.47 16.19 41.52
N ASN A 644 -15.26 16.74 42.45
CA ASN A 644 -15.16 16.43 43.88
C ASN A 644 -15.50 14.95 44.16
N ASN A 645 -16.53 14.42 43.51
CA ASN A 645 -16.98 13.04 43.74
C ASN A 645 -16.17 12.00 42.93
N CYS A 646 -15.59 12.34 41.79
CA CYS A 646 -14.70 11.46 41.01
C CYS A 646 -13.52 10.94 41.85
N ARG A 647 -13.00 11.75 42.78
CA ARG A 647 -11.92 11.34 43.69
C ARG A 647 -12.35 10.31 44.73
N SER A 648 -13.65 10.29 45.06
CA SER A 648 -14.24 9.35 46.03
C SER A 648 -14.74 8.06 45.39
N TRP A 649 -14.90 8.03 44.06
CA TRP A 649 -15.32 6.84 43.33
C TRP A 649 -14.32 5.69 43.52
N ARG A 650 -14.84 4.49 43.81
CA ARG A 650 -14.06 3.26 44.02
C ARG A 650 -14.52 2.10 43.13
N GLY A 651 -15.49 2.31 42.24
CA GLY A 651 -16.06 1.25 41.41
C GLY A 651 -17.04 0.34 42.14
N GLU A 652 -17.64 0.80 43.24
CA GLU A 652 -18.65 0.01 43.97
C GLU A 652 -19.84 -0.31 43.04
N GLY A 653 -20.23 -1.59 42.98
CA GLY A 653 -21.32 -2.08 42.12
C GLY A 653 -20.95 -2.32 40.65
N MET A 654 -19.72 -1.99 40.23
CA MET A 654 -19.29 -2.21 38.84
C MET A 654 -18.94 -3.68 38.57
N LYS A 655 -19.49 -4.22 37.49
CA LYS A 655 -19.04 -5.49 36.88
C LYS A 655 -17.70 -5.28 36.18
N MET A 656 -16.79 -6.25 36.35
CA MET A 656 -15.49 -6.24 35.69
C MET A 656 -15.57 -6.97 34.36
N PHE A 657 -15.26 -6.26 33.28
CA PHE A 657 -15.13 -6.82 31.94
C PHE A 657 -13.65 -6.97 31.58
N THR A 658 -13.35 -7.98 30.78
CA THR A 658 -12.02 -8.17 30.20
C THR A 658 -11.65 -6.95 29.38
N GLN A 659 -10.44 -6.43 29.59
CA GLN A 659 -9.91 -5.33 28.78
C GLN A 659 -9.80 -5.79 27.32
N LEU A 660 -10.42 -5.05 26.41
CA LEU A 660 -10.21 -5.26 24.98
C LEU A 660 -8.76 -4.97 24.62
N ARG A 661 -8.15 -5.90 23.88
CA ARG A 661 -6.80 -5.76 23.32
C ARG A 661 -6.86 -6.18 21.88
N PHE A 662 -6.78 -5.21 20.99
CA PHE A 662 -6.75 -5.44 19.56
C PHE A 662 -5.33 -5.38 19.07
N THR A 663 -4.94 -6.39 18.31
CA THR A 663 -3.67 -6.46 17.61
C THR A 663 -3.91 -6.41 16.11
N TYR A 664 -3.00 -5.78 15.39
CA TYR A 664 -2.97 -5.87 13.95
C TYR A 664 -2.45 -7.24 13.53
N GLU A 665 -3.19 -7.89 12.64
CA GLU A 665 -2.76 -9.12 11.98
C GLU A 665 -2.75 -8.84 10.48
N GLN A 666 -1.59 -9.04 9.84
CA GLN A 666 -1.46 -8.93 8.40
C GLN A 666 -2.24 -10.07 7.72
N GLU A 667 -2.85 -9.80 6.57
CA GLU A 667 -3.51 -10.84 5.78
C GLU A 667 -2.52 -11.92 5.31
N ASN A 668 -3.05 -13.09 4.93
CA ASN A 668 -2.23 -14.25 4.55
C ASN A 668 -1.44 -14.02 3.26
N HIS A 669 -2.01 -13.28 2.32
CA HIS A 669 -1.46 -13.00 0.98
C HIS A 669 -1.23 -11.49 0.78
N PRO A 670 -0.33 -10.88 1.57
CA PRO A 670 -0.10 -9.44 1.50
C PRO A 670 0.45 -8.99 0.13
N GLU A 671 1.11 -9.88 -0.61
CA GLU A 671 1.67 -9.63 -1.94
C GLU A 671 0.63 -9.19 -2.97
N GLU A 672 -0.59 -9.74 -2.92
CA GLU A 672 -1.67 -9.40 -3.87
C GLU A 672 -2.10 -7.94 -3.76
N PHE A 673 -1.94 -7.35 -2.57
CA PHE A 673 -2.15 -5.93 -2.34
C PHE A 673 -0.88 -5.12 -2.59
N PHE A 674 0.23 -5.46 -1.93
CA PHE A 674 1.41 -4.58 -1.90
C PHE A 674 2.11 -4.50 -3.25
N ILE A 675 2.19 -5.59 -4.03
CA ILE A 675 2.90 -5.56 -5.31
C ILE A 675 2.20 -4.62 -6.30
N PRO A 676 0.89 -4.77 -6.61
CA PRO A 676 0.20 -3.82 -7.46
C PRO A 676 0.23 -2.40 -6.88
N TYR A 677 0.00 -2.24 -5.57
CA TYR A 677 -0.05 -0.92 -4.96
C TYR A 677 1.28 -0.16 -5.06
N VAL A 678 2.42 -0.82 -4.82
CA VAL A 678 3.74 -0.21 -4.97
C VAL A 678 3.98 0.25 -6.41
N TRP A 679 3.64 -0.58 -7.40
CA TRP A 679 3.81 -0.22 -8.81
C TRP A 679 2.87 0.91 -9.24
N GLN A 680 1.66 1.00 -8.69
CA GLN A 680 0.77 2.14 -8.91
C GLN A 680 1.39 3.46 -8.39
N LEU A 681 2.02 3.43 -7.22
CA LEU A 681 2.75 4.58 -6.67
C LEU A 681 3.97 4.94 -7.53
N VAL A 682 4.70 3.95 -8.04
CA VAL A 682 5.85 4.15 -8.94
C VAL A 682 5.40 4.80 -10.25
N LEU A 683 4.38 4.26 -10.92
CA LEU A 683 3.90 4.77 -12.21
C LEU A 683 3.33 6.18 -12.12
N SER A 684 2.66 6.51 -11.01
CA SER A 684 2.11 7.86 -10.80
C SER A 684 3.17 8.95 -10.58
N ARG A 685 4.42 8.59 -10.22
CA ARG A 685 5.42 9.55 -9.72
C ARG A 685 6.82 9.47 -10.34
N SER A 686 7.22 8.33 -10.87
CA SER A 686 8.58 8.14 -11.43
C SER A 686 8.84 8.87 -12.75
N GLY A 687 7.80 9.40 -13.39
CA GLY A 687 7.89 10.00 -14.73
C GLY A 687 8.19 8.98 -15.84
N LEU A 688 8.20 7.68 -15.52
CA LEU A 688 8.28 6.58 -16.48
C LEU A 688 6.88 6.28 -17.02
N SER A 689 6.65 6.52 -18.32
CA SER A 689 5.41 6.08 -18.97
C SER A 689 5.56 4.64 -19.47
N PHE A 690 4.63 3.77 -19.07
CA PHE A 690 4.47 2.43 -19.64
C PHE A 690 3.17 2.37 -20.42
N ASN A 691 3.10 1.54 -21.46
CA ASN A 691 1.85 1.33 -22.20
C ASN A 691 0.81 0.67 -21.28
N PRO A 692 -0.31 1.34 -20.93
CA PRO A 692 -1.30 0.78 -20.01
C PRO A 692 -1.94 -0.52 -20.52
N SER A 693 -2.04 -0.69 -21.85
CA SER A 693 -2.64 -1.89 -22.43
C SER A 693 -1.75 -3.14 -22.35
N GLY A 694 -0.49 -3.00 -21.96
CA GLY A 694 0.45 -4.11 -21.79
C GLY A 694 0.69 -4.48 -20.33
N ILE A 695 0.04 -3.82 -19.38
CA ILE A 695 0.21 -4.09 -17.95
C ILE A 695 -0.84 -5.11 -17.52
N ASN A 696 -0.39 -6.25 -16.98
CA ASN A 696 -1.24 -7.32 -16.45
C ASN A 696 -1.33 -7.29 -14.92
N LEU A 697 -0.47 -6.51 -14.26
CA LEU A 697 -0.36 -6.49 -12.80
C LEU A 697 -1.58 -5.92 -12.09
N PHE A 698 -2.31 -5.02 -12.75
CA PHE A 698 -3.50 -4.40 -12.16
C PHE A 698 -4.74 -5.24 -12.47
N PRO A 699 -5.64 -5.47 -11.49
CA PRO A 699 -6.88 -6.17 -11.74
C PRO A 699 -7.71 -5.44 -12.81
N VAL A 700 -8.33 -6.20 -13.70
CA VAL A 700 -9.19 -5.66 -14.77
C VAL A 700 -10.45 -5.07 -14.12
N GLU A 701 -10.72 -3.77 -14.33
CA GLU A 701 -11.99 -3.16 -13.91
C GLU A 701 -13.15 -3.85 -14.66
N LEU A 702 -13.96 -4.64 -13.94
CA LEU A 702 -15.23 -5.11 -14.48
C LEU A 702 -16.15 -3.89 -14.66
N PRO A 703 -16.80 -3.73 -15.83
CA PRO A 703 -17.75 -2.65 -16.02
C PRO A 703 -18.94 -2.84 -15.06
N VAL A 704 -19.05 -1.95 -14.07
CA VAL A 704 -20.24 -1.84 -13.23
C VAL A 704 -21.42 -1.55 -14.15
N SER A 705 -22.34 -2.51 -14.27
CA SER A 705 -23.58 -2.29 -15.01
C SER A 705 -24.44 -1.31 -14.21
N ASP A 706 -24.58 -0.10 -14.74
CA ASP A 706 -25.54 0.89 -14.25
C ASP A 706 -26.97 0.33 -14.40
N ILE A 707 -27.45 -0.38 -13.39
CA ILE A 707 -28.87 -0.69 -13.22
C ILE A 707 -29.35 0.14 -12.03
N TYR A 708 -30.41 0.93 -12.28
CA TYR A 708 -31.10 1.90 -11.41
C TYR A 708 -30.67 3.37 -11.55
N ALA A 709 -30.94 3.94 -12.72
CA ALA A 709 -31.30 5.35 -12.83
C ALA A 709 -32.68 5.47 -13.51
N ASP A 710 -33.73 5.69 -12.72
CA ASP A 710 -34.92 6.42 -13.17
C ASP A 710 -35.56 7.17 -11.99
N GLY A 711 -35.87 8.45 -12.20
CA GLY A 711 -36.49 9.31 -11.19
C GLY A 711 -35.96 10.76 -11.16
N ASP A 712 -36.44 11.57 -12.09
CA ASP A 712 -36.27 13.01 -12.28
C ASP A 712 -36.07 13.87 -11.01
N MET A 713 -35.03 14.74 -11.02
CA MET A 713 -35.05 16.07 -10.40
C MET A 713 -34.04 17.00 -11.11
N GLU A 714 -34.50 18.23 -11.39
CA GLU A 714 -33.89 19.26 -12.24
C GLU A 714 -32.46 19.71 -11.85
N LYS A 715 -31.61 19.95 -12.86
CA LYS A 715 -30.31 20.65 -12.74
C LYS A 715 -30.50 22.15 -12.46
N PRO A 716 -29.49 22.79 -11.84
CA PRO A 716 -28.76 23.80 -12.60
C PRO A 716 -27.24 23.62 -12.58
N LEU A 717 -26.63 24.04 -13.69
CA LEU A 717 -25.21 24.01 -14.01
C LEU A 717 -24.34 24.74 -12.97
N ASN A 718 -23.24 24.10 -12.55
CA ASN A 718 -21.91 24.71 -12.47
C ASN A 718 -20.86 23.58 -12.56
N GLY A 719 -19.85 23.78 -13.41
CA GLY A 719 -18.87 22.75 -13.75
C GLY A 719 -17.78 22.61 -12.69
N GLU A 720 -17.74 21.44 -12.06
CA GLU A 720 -16.57 20.88 -11.39
C GLU A 720 -16.35 19.48 -11.97
N LEU A 721 -15.10 19.19 -12.38
CA LEU A 721 -14.64 17.89 -12.86
C LEU A 721 -14.63 16.93 -11.66
N THR A 722 -15.55 15.96 -11.64
CA THR A 722 -15.55 14.87 -10.67
C THR A 722 -14.56 13.79 -11.09
N GLU A 723 -13.49 13.60 -10.31
CA GLU A 723 -12.68 12.38 -10.32
C GLU A 723 -13.54 11.20 -9.83
N HIS A 724 -13.68 10.16 -10.64
CA HIS A 724 -14.36 8.93 -10.25
C HIS A 724 -13.44 8.11 -9.33
N ALA A 725 -13.94 7.80 -8.12
CA ALA A 725 -13.26 6.95 -7.16
C ALA A 725 -13.42 5.48 -7.54
N VAL A 726 -12.29 4.77 -7.66
CA VAL A 726 -12.21 3.32 -7.87
C VAL A 726 -12.54 2.61 -6.55
N GLN A 727 -13.60 1.81 -6.54
CA GLN A 727 -13.89 0.84 -5.49
C GLN A 727 -13.23 -0.49 -5.85
N VAL A 728 -12.30 -0.96 -5.01
CA VAL A 728 -11.75 -2.32 -5.07
C VAL A 728 -12.54 -3.16 -4.06
N GLU A 729 -13.20 -4.22 -4.54
CA GLU A 729 -13.90 -5.20 -3.70
C GLU A 729 -12.92 -6.12 -2.95
N ALA A 730 -13.35 -6.61 -1.79
CA ALA A 730 -12.60 -7.44 -0.85
C ALA A 730 -12.54 -8.94 -1.29
N PRO A 731 -11.58 -9.76 -0.79
CA PRO A 731 -11.22 -11.08 -1.32
C PRO A 731 -12.30 -12.19 -1.15
N PRO A 732 -12.18 -13.34 -1.86
CA PRO A 732 -13.29 -14.28 -2.11
C PRO A 732 -13.79 -15.09 -0.88
N PHE A 733 -15.12 -15.23 -0.84
CA PHE A 733 -15.96 -15.84 0.20
C PHE A 733 -15.52 -17.22 0.74
N LYS A 734 -14.78 -18.03 -0.04
CA LYS A 734 -14.35 -19.39 0.31
C LYS A 734 -13.42 -19.41 1.54
N GLY A 735 -12.53 -18.42 1.66
CA GLY A 735 -11.63 -18.28 2.82
C GLY A 735 -12.35 -17.83 4.10
N LEU A 736 -13.38 -16.98 3.96
CA LEU A 736 -14.23 -16.52 5.05
C LEU A 736 -15.12 -17.65 5.60
N ALA A 737 -15.67 -18.49 4.72
CA ALA A 737 -16.55 -19.60 5.10
C ALA A 737 -15.82 -20.69 5.91
N LYS A 738 -14.58 -21.03 5.56
CA LYS A 738 -13.75 -21.98 6.32
C LYS A 738 -13.38 -21.46 7.72
N LYS A 739 -13.00 -20.17 7.83
CA LYS A 739 -12.68 -19.53 9.13
C LYS A 739 -13.90 -19.40 10.05
N ALA A 740 -15.11 -19.33 9.51
CA ALA A 740 -16.36 -19.20 10.27
C ALA A 740 -17.04 -20.53 10.68
N GLY A 741 -16.44 -21.69 10.36
CA GLY A 741 -17.02 -23.00 10.73
C GLY A 741 -18.30 -23.37 9.98
N VAL A 742 -18.49 -22.81 8.78
CA VAL A 742 -19.73 -22.95 7.99
C VAL A 742 -19.93 -24.41 7.53
N GLU A 743 -18.86 -25.17 7.29
CA GLU A 743 -18.92 -26.60 6.92
C GLU A 743 -19.65 -27.45 7.97
N GLU A 744 -19.37 -27.25 9.26
CA GLU A 744 -20.02 -28.01 10.34
C GLU A 744 -21.53 -27.70 10.41
N THR A 745 -21.91 -26.47 10.05
CA THR A 745 -23.30 -26.03 9.99
C THR A 745 -24.01 -26.63 8.77
N LEU A 746 -23.34 -26.66 7.62
CA LEU A 746 -23.85 -27.27 6.39
C LEU A 746 -24.00 -28.80 6.50
N GLU A 747 -23.10 -29.49 7.21
CA GLU A 747 -23.24 -30.93 7.48
C GLU A 747 -24.47 -31.25 8.35
N LYS A 748 -24.78 -30.36 9.31
CA LYS A 748 -26.00 -30.48 10.13
C LYS A 748 -27.25 -30.29 9.27
N VAL A 749 -27.21 -29.34 8.32
CA VAL A 749 -28.29 -29.10 7.35
C VAL A 749 -28.43 -30.25 6.34
N GLU A 750 -27.33 -30.88 5.91
CA GLU A 750 -27.36 -32.08 5.05
C GLU A 750 -28.00 -33.28 5.75
N LYS A 751 -27.76 -33.44 7.05
CA LYS A 751 -28.32 -34.55 7.84
C LYS A 751 -29.78 -34.32 8.26
N ALA A 752 -30.16 -33.09 8.59
CA ALA A 752 -31.46 -32.79 9.22
C ALA A 752 -32.41 -31.88 8.41
N GLY A 753 -31.95 -31.28 7.30
CA GLY A 753 -32.74 -30.33 6.50
C GLY A 753 -33.82 -30.96 5.62
N SER A 754 -34.62 -30.12 4.94
CA SER A 754 -35.57 -30.56 3.91
C SER A 754 -34.84 -31.21 2.72
N LYS A 755 -35.48 -32.08 1.91
CA LYS A 755 -34.82 -32.75 0.76
C LYS A 755 -34.07 -31.76 -0.17
N ARG A 756 -34.62 -30.55 -0.36
CA ARG A 756 -34.00 -29.48 -1.15
C ARG A 756 -32.80 -28.87 -0.42
N ALA A 757 -32.93 -28.57 0.88
CA ALA A 757 -31.84 -28.07 1.71
C ALA A 757 -30.69 -29.08 1.83
N LYS A 758 -30.98 -30.39 1.91
CA LYS A 758 -29.97 -31.46 1.90
C LYS A 758 -29.19 -31.48 0.58
N LYS A 759 -29.88 -31.41 -0.56
CA LYS A 759 -29.23 -31.39 -1.89
C LYS A 759 -28.39 -30.12 -2.11
N LYS A 760 -28.86 -28.96 -1.60
CA LYS A 760 -28.14 -27.68 -1.68
C LYS A 760 -26.92 -27.65 -0.74
N ALA A 761 -27.08 -28.10 0.50
CA ALA A 761 -25.98 -28.24 1.45
C ALA A 761 -24.93 -29.26 0.98
N SER A 762 -25.34 -30.37 0.38
CA SER A 762 -24.44 -31.38 -0.20
C SER A 762 -23.61 -30.80 -1.35
N ARG A 763 -24.23 -30.06 -2.28
CA ARG A 763 -23.52 -29.36 -3.38
C ARG A 763 -22.56 -28.28 -2.88
N ILE A 764 -22.96 -27.49 -1.88
CA ILE A 764 -22.09 -26.45 -1.30
C ILE A 764 -20.92 -27.09 -0.55
N LEU A 765 -21.16 -28.19 0.18
CA LEU A 765 -20.08 -28.98 0.80
C LEU A 765 -19.15 -29.59 -0.24
N GLU A 766 -19.66 -30.00 -1.40
CA GLU A 766 -18.86 -30.53 -2.51
C GLU A 766 -17.91 -29.46 -3.09
N VAL A 767 -18.37 -28.20 -3.21
CA VAL A 767 -17.52 -27.09 -3.68
C VAL A 767 -16.57 -26.57 -2.58
N LEU A 768 -16.97 -26.59 -1.31
CA LEU A 768 -16.10 -26.23 -0.17
C LEU A 768 -14.99 -27.28 0.06
N ARG A 769 -15.29 -28.56 -0.21
CA ARG A 769 -14.36 -29.70 -0.09
C ARG A 769 -13.61 -30.04 -1.38
N GLY A 770 -13.98 -29.45 -2.52
CA GLY A 770 -13.27 -29.57 -3.79
C GLY A 770 -11.92 -28.86 -3.76
N ASP A 771 -10.92 -29.46 -4.42
CA ASP A 771 -9.56 -28.95 -4.49
C ASP A 771 -9.46 -27.65 -5.32
N GLU A 772 -8.50 -26.80 -5.00
CA GLU A 772 -8.33 -25.42 -5.51
C GLU A 772 -7.89 -25.31 -6.98
N GLU A 773 -7.93 -26.40 -7.76
CA GLU A 773 -7.37 -26.44 -9.13
C GLU A 773 -8.42 -26.51 -10.26
N GLU A 774 -9.72 -26.57 -9.96
CA GLU A 774 -10.79 -26.38 -10.96
C GLU A 774 -11.54 -25.07 -10.69
N ASP A 775 -10.85 -23.93 -10.82
CA ASP A 775 -11.47 -22.62 -10.96
C ASP A 775 -11.99 -22.43 -12.40
N GLU A 776 -12.94 -23.28 -12.83
CA GLU A 776 -13.93 -22.81 -13.80
C GLU A 776 -14.85 -21.86 -13.05
N GLU A 777 -14.63 -20.54 -13.23
CA GLU A 777 -15.48 -19.41 -12.81
C GLU A 777 -16.88 -19.84 -12.30
N ILE A 778 -16.94 -20.27 -11.04
CA ILE A 778 -18.17 -20.83 -10.47
C ILE A 778 -19.08 -19.64 -10.19
N ASP A 779 -20.08 -19.47 -11.04
CA ASP A 779 -21.18 -18.54 -10.86
C ASP A 779 -22.00 -18.97 -9.63
N TRP A 780 -21.55 -18.50 -8.46
CA TRP A 780 -22.16 -18.77 -7.17
C TRP A 780 -23.61 -18.33 -7.12
N GLU A 781 -23.95 -17.26 -7.86
CA GLU A 781 -25.31 -16.77 -8.01
C GLU A 781 -26.16 -17.82 -8.72
N LYS A 782 -25.70 -18.37 -9.85
CA LYS A 782 -26.40 -19.43 -10.59
C LYS A 782 -26.49 -20.77 -9.85
N LEU A 783 -25.49 -21.12 -9.04
CA LEU A 783 -25.51 -22.32 -8.18
C LEU A 783 -26.52 -22.17 -7.02
N LEU A 784 -26.70 -20.95 -6.53
CA LEU A 784 -27.69 -20.60 -5.50
C LEU A 784 -29.09 -20.40 -6.10
N GLU A 785 -29.19 -20.00 -7.37
CA GLU A 785 -30.42 -19.64 -8.08
C GLU A 785 -31.01 -20.73 -8.98
N SER A 786 -30.36 -21.89 -9.21
CA SER A 786 -30.84 -22.91 -10.16
C SER A 786 -32.27 -23.37 -9.83
N LYS A 787 -33.25 -22.75 -10.50
CA LYS A 787 -34.64 -23.21 -10.61
C LYS A 787 -34.61 -24.42 -11.55
N ASP A 788 -34.76 -25.62 -11.00
CA ASP A 788 -35.01 -26.82 -11.81
C ASP A 788 -36.33 -26.58 -12.58
N ASP A 789 -36.20 -26.35 -13.89
CA ASP A 789 -37.30 -26.19 -14.82
C ASP A 789 -38.15 -27.47 -14.86
N LEU A 790 -39.39 -27.35 -14.39
CA LEU A 790 -40.43 -28.37 -14.49
C LEU A 790 -40.97 -28.40 -15.93
N SER A 791 -40.26 -29.07 -16.85
CA SER A 791 -40.86 -29.52 -18.10
C SER A 791 -41.69 -30.78 -17.84
N ARG A 792 -43.00 -30.61 -17.64
CA ARG A 792 -43.98 -31.71 -17.70
C ARG A 792 -44.13 -32.16 -19.16
N THR A 793 -43.71 -33.38 -19.47
CA THR A 793 -44.29 -34.15 -20.59
C THR A 793 -45.17 -35.26 -20.02
N VAL A 794 -46.47 -35.13 -20.25
CA VAL A 794 -47.46 -36.19 -20.09
C VAL A 794 -47.27 -37.19 -21.24
N LYS A 795 -47.09 -38.47 -20.91
CA LYS A 795 -47.63 -39.56 -21.73
C LYS A 795 -48.23 -40.63 -20.81
N LEU A 796 -49.50 -40.90 -21.10
CA LEU A 796 -50.29 -42.02 -20.62
C LEU A 796 -49.67 -43.33 -21.13
N ASP A 797 -49.22 -44.16 -20.19
CA ASP A 797 -49.57 -45.57 -19.96
C ASP A 797 -48.47 -46.25 -19.13
#